data_AF-A0A952WH04-F1
#
_entry.id   AF-A0A952WH04-F1
#
_cell.length_a   1.000
_cell.length_b   1.000
_cell.length_c   1.000
_cell.angle_alpha   90.00
_cell.angle_beta   90.00
_cell.angle_gamma   90.00
#
_symmetry.space_group_name_H-M   'P 1'
#
loop_
_entity.id
_entity.type
_entity.pdbx_description
1 polymer ?
#
loop_
_entity_poly.entity_id
_entity_poly.type
_entity_poly.pdbx_seq_one_letter_code
_entity_poly.pdbx_strand_id
1 'polypeptide(L)'
;MAQSHSKRPSPREVFNDPAKHITFLCAPTDDQFEGQHFDRKEAGRPGQSRGDVKKELEGTKELVRKTLSAFSNVNQEGGVLVLGIAIDGQIVGLDHLDEDAHNSLSNPSQLLKNHHIEVKLHQLPDRDGVARDVLIYYAGYVDNAICETAGRDARFWLRQGKQSILGDDSARDRIKATKRIVDFERRFCDPFVESAVDAGVLKEYRSECLKQGSFSGNDSELLANLGAVGQDDKGKFFTNAGMLFFGANPERVLPARNIRLIRFDAAMADHERRGLPTFDRTFAGSTTQQLRSLRSFFRESGFFRTFQVRRPEGGFRDVPEFPQIAVDEAIVNAVAHRDYAIAEPIICETYRDAFVVRNPGRLKQRGKDLPESFSLGDTRLESVRNNPMLLTWLQTVRDPEGAAYVQVLSEGTLRMRDEMARASLPPPEYRLGHADTEVRLFNDIARREVEYRHEQVPVADEYANLFALQIVSEGGAPSDASPIRERRDELFSTLRDSLRGHEWHVDRMAHGRIVAHRRGADYADVPEVVRSHVRFFPAFSFRFRDYGDQLYLCLDYELQIKNVLSVQPLLQYFSADELGGLRATVKWNGWHSARIKSIDAGLVTVTMDEFENVEKSLGTADVIPNLPMRHIDRLLRRVAPRFDLHKVKKTLSLANQPDASRVRAERTQAAASALAETVFPLQFGANRLQLVTEPKGLARRGSTDTSLAVFRLTEPKVLFHGDQQTPDIRDGITRFGSYAHEPTQLELVPICTQDSRDRMAALIERLKVGKYKYKGSERTFGARFGYHTVVTTASIQEMVAECGRLLEEHPTWAGDSKRQRLFLIEAPEAGFSTDDEGSPYYAMKRRLLEAGIPCQMVDTPTLINPDWKDLNLALNIAAKCGVTPWVLPDAIPDADFFIGLSYTQSERGPGERLMGYANVFNSYGKWEFYSANTEAFGFDQREQHMARLVAATMKRLSLSDSPHIHFHYTKKFSRSERFALLRAARSVRPNGTYSFVWINLDHGLRFYDRRPETDGSIARGSYVVGAPNQIYVSTTGFNPYRKSLGTPLVLEVNVRTEPPEGKPFSRPDLRALAVQILSLTKLNWGSTDSLCAEPITTKYAGAIAYLTAAFLRQGGQFRLHPVLEQTPWFI
;
A
#
# COMPACT_ATOMS: atom_id res chain seq x y z
N MET A 1 24.37 27.37 32.76
CA MET A 1 24.33 28.73 33.33
C MET A 1 23.22 29.49 32.64
N ALA A 2 22.03 29.59 33.25
CA ALA A 2 20.91 30.34 32.70
C ALA A 2 21.03 31.81 33.15
N GLN A 3 21.33 32.71 32.22
CA GLN A 3 21.17 34.14 32.46
C GLN A 3 19.67 34.42 32.57
N SER A 4 19.24 34.79 33.77
CA SER A 4 17.94 35.40 34.04
C SER A 4 17.74 36.60 33.10
N HIS A 5 16.90 36.46 32.08
CA HIS A 5 16.43 37.58 31.28
C HIS A 5 15.48 38.41 32.15
N SER A 6 16.01 39.50 32.70
CA SER A 6 15.19 40.58 33.26
C SER A 6 14.17 41.03 32.23
N LYS A 7 12.88 40.95 32.59
CA LYS A 7 11.75 41.29 31.73
C LYS A 7 11.80 42.79 31.40
N ARG A 8 11.99 43.16 30.13
CA ARG A 8 11.97 44.56 29.67
C ARG A 8 10.64 45.23 30.06
N PRO A 9 10.63 46.51 30.50
CA PRO A 9 9.42 47.22 30.87
C PRO A 9 8.54 47.50 29.65
N SER A 10 7.22 47.63 29.85
CA SER A 10 6.31 47.99 28.76
C SER A 10 6.45 49.48 28.39
N PRO A 11 6.17 49.86 27.13
CA PRO A 11 6.26 51.27 26.70
C PRO A 11 5.38 52.19 27.55
N ARG A 12 4.19 51.73 27.94
CA ARG A 12 3.26 52.53 28.75
C ARG A 12 3.75 52.75 30.18
N GLU A 13 4.42 51.77 30.78
CA GLU A 13 5.05 51.91 32.11
C GLU A 13 6.17 52.95 32.09
N VAL A 14 7.07 52.87 31.09
CA VAL A 14 8.18 53.83 30.92
C VAL A 14 7.66 55.25 30.68
N PHE A 15 6.60 55.42 29.88
CA PHE A 15 6.00 56.73 29.64
C PHE A 15 5.30 57.33 30.87
N ASN A 16 4.65 56.50 31.70
CA ASN A 16 3.92 56.99 32.86
C ASN A 16 4.83 57.33 34.04
N ASP A 17 5.92 56.59 34.24
CA ASP A 17 6.85 56.77 35.36
C ASP A 17 8.33 56.58 34.93
N PRO A 18 8.87 57.50 34.12
CA PRO A 18 10.22 57.36 33.57
C PRO A 18 11.32 57.35 34.64
N ALA A 19 11.09 58.01 35.79
CA ALA A 19 12.05 58.07 36.89
C ALA A 19 12.36 56.68 37.49
N LYS A 20 11.36 55.80 37.61
CA LYS A 20 11.57 54.41 38.05
C LYS A 20 12.34 53.56 37.06
N HIS A 21 12.46 54.01 35.82
CA HIS A 21 13.12 53.29 34.72
C HIS A 21 14.40 54.00 34.24
N ILE A 22 14.98 54.91 35.05
CA ILE A 22 16.14 55.71 34.66
C ILE A 22 17.34 54.85 34.23
N THR A 23 17.59 53.71 34.88
CA THR A 23 18.68 52.79 34.50
C THR A 23 18.47 52.19 33.11
N PHE A 24 17.21 52.00 32.68
CA PHE A 24 16.88 51.51 31.34
C PHE A 24 16.99 52.64 30.30
N LEU A 25 16.47 53.83 30.61
CA LEU A 25 16.55 55.02 29.74
C LEU A 25 18.00 55.43 29.44
N CYS A 26 18.86 55.35 30.46
CA CYS A 26 20.27 55.73 30.41
C CYS A 26 21.19 54.54 30.11
N ALA A 27 20.69 53.50 29.43
CA ALA A 27 21.54 52.37 29.05
C ALA A 27 22.76 52.84 28.24
N PRO A 28 23.96 52.30 28.50
CA PRO A 28 25.23 52.80 27.95
C PRO A 28 25.37 52.64 26.42
N THR A 29 24.53 51.82 25.78
CA THR A 29 24.50 51.67 24.33
C THR A 29 23.07 51.59 23.81
N ASP A 30 22.84 52.07 22.59
CA ASP A 30 21.53 51.96 21.93
C ASP A 30 21.08 50.50 21.74
N ASP A 31 21.99 49.54 21.64
CA ASP A 31 21.61 48.12 21.55
C ASP A 31 20.86 47.59 22.78
N GLN A 32 21.10 48.21 23.95
CA GLN A 32 20.47 47.84 25.21
C GLN A 32 19.12 48.55 25.42
N PHE A 33 18.86 49.64 24.70
CA PHE A 33 17.64 50.45 24.80
C PHE A 33 16.76 50.36 23.55
N GLU A 34 17.30 50.70 22.38
CA GLU A 34 16.56 50.76 21.13
C GLU A 34 16.12 49.37 20.64
N GLY A 35 14.92 49.31 20.09
CA GLY A 35 14.35 48.09 19.53
C GLY A 35 12.96 48.32 18.97
N GLN A 36 12.14 47.26 18.97
CA GLN A 36 10.80 47.32 18.38
C GLN A 36 9.92 48.42 18.99
N HIS A 37 10.05 48.69 20.29
CA HIS A 37 9.16 49.62 21.00
C HIS A 37 9.85 50.87 21.57
N PHE A 38 11.17 50.95 21.52
CA PHE A 38 11.93 52.02 22.18
C PHE A 38 12.94 52.61 21.21
N ASP A 39 13.10 53.93 21.28
CA ASP A 39 14.01 54.72 20.46
C ASP A 39 14.38 55.99 21.24
N ARG A 40 15.60 56.50 21.11
CA ARG A 40 16.02 57.75 21.76
C ARG A 40 16.82 58.62 20.81
N LYS A 41 16.69 59.94 20.95
CA LYS A 41 17.45 60.90 20.15
C LYS A 41 17.91 62.08 21.00
N GLU A 42 19.09 62.58 20.69
CA GLU A 42 19.54 63.90 21.13
C GLU A 42 18.79 64.99 20.35
N ALA A 43 18.58 66.14 20.96
CA ALA A 43 17.84 67.25 20.36
C ALA A 43 18.67 68.54 20.45
N GLY A 44 19.72 68.61 19.61
CA GLY A 44 20.70 69.68 19.63
C GLY A 44 21.75 69.49 20.74
N ARG A 45 22.92 70.10 20.55
CA ARG A 45 24.02 70.05 21.52
C ARG A 45 24.24 71.41 22.21
N PRO A 46 24.54 71.43 23.52
CA PRO A 46 24.90 72.65 24.23
C PRO A 46 26.11 73.36 23.59
N GLY A 47 26.05 74.69 23.46
CA GLY A 47 27.19 75.52 23.02
C GLY A 47 27.33 75.76 21.49
N GLN A 48 26.38 75.30 20.67
CA GLN A 48 26.35 75.54 19.23
C GLN A 48 25.74 76.91 18.85
N SER A 49 26.02 77.39 17.62
CA SER A 49 25.40 78.61 17.09
C SER A 49 23.90 78.40 16.82
N ARG A 50 23.08 79.46 16.94
CA ARG A 50 21.62 79.39 16.75
C ARG A 50 21.21 78.82 15.37
N GLY A 51 22.04 79.03 14.34
CA GLY A 51 21.81 78.49 13.00
C GLY A 51 22.05 76.97 12.91
N ASP A 52 23.08 76.47 13.59
CA ASP A 52 23.44 75.05 13.60
C ASP A 52 22.40 74.24 14.39
N VAL A 53 21.98 74.73 15.56
CA VAL A 53 20.91 74.13 16.38
C VAL A 53 19.62 74.00 15.58
N LYS A 54 19.24 75.04 14.81
CA LYS A 54 18.03 75.01 13.98
C LYS A 54 18.10 73.95 12.88
N LYS A 55 19.26 73.77 12.23
CA LYS A 55 19.45 72.76 11.18
C LYS A 55 19.43 71.33 11.75
N GLU A 56 20.06 71.13 12.91
CA GLU A 56 20.06 69.84 13.61
C GLU A 56 18.65 69.46 14.07
N LEU A 57 17.89 70.41 14.61
CA LEU A 57 16.50 70.22 15.02
C LEU A 57 15.57 69.79 13.87
N GLU A 58 15.77 70.29 12.65
CA GLU A 58 15.01 69.82 11.48
C GLU A 58 15.32 68.34 11.15
N GLY A 59 16.57 67.92 11.32
CA GLY A 59 16.96 66.50 11.23
C GLY A 59 16.30 65.65 12.31
N THR A 60 16.30 66.14 13.56
CA THR A 60 15.64 65.47 14.70
C THR A 60 14.13 65.34 14.47
N LYS A 61 13.46 66.39 13.96
CA LYS A 61 12.02 66.34 13.62
C LYS A 61 11.70 65.27 12.58
N GLU A 62 12.54 65.10 11.56
CA GLU A 62 12.33 64.05 10.56
C GLU A 62 12.51 62.64 11.19
N LEU A 63 13.46 62.47 12.11
CA LEU A 63 13.61 61.21 12.85
C LEU A 63 12.41 60.93 13.76
N VAL A 64 11.93 61.95 14.48
CA VAL A 64 10.72 61.88 15.31
C VAL A 64 9.51 61.47 14.46
N ARG A 65 9.31 62.10 13.29
CA ARG A 65 8.24 61.73 12.34
C ARG A 65 8.30 60.28 11.93
N LYS A 66 9.48 59.82 11.49
CA LYS A 66 9.71 58.44 11.04
C LYS A 66 9.39 57.44 12.14
N THR A 67 9.95 57.65 13.34
CA THR A 67 9.82 56.72 14.45
C THR A 67 8.41 56.67 15.02
N LEU A 68 7.76 57.82 15.24
CA LEU A 68 6.39 57.85 15.76
C LEU A 68 5.38 57.27 14.76
N SER A 69 5.53 57.55 13.46
CA SER A 69 4.73 56.89 12.41
C SER A 69 4.93 55.38 12.42
N ALA A 70 6.18 54.92 12.49
CA ALA A 70 6.53 53.50 12.52
C ALA A 70 5.92 52.76 13.73
N PHE A 71 6.03 53.35 14.92
CA PHE A 71 5.46 52.77 16.15
C PHE A 71 3.93 52.69 16.08
N SER A 72 3.25 53.79 15.72
CA SER A 72 1.79 53.82 15.62
C SER A 72 1.21 52.88 14.56
N ASN A 73 1.99 52.50 13.54
CA ASN A 73 1.54 51.62 12.47
C ASN A 73 1.71 50.13 12.75
N VAL A 74 2.65 49.74 13.61
CA VAL A 74 3.05 48.32 13.78
C VAL A 74 2.84 47.80 15.19
N ASN A 75 3.15 48.59 16.22
CA ASN A 75 3.25 48.09 17.60
C ASN A 75 1.91 48.19 18.32
N GLN A 76 1.28 47.07 18.65
CA GLN A 76 0.02 47.06 19.41
C GLN A 76 0.17 47.62 20.83
N GLU A 77 1.29 47.36 21.49
CA GLU A 77 1.59 47.94 22.83
C GLU A 77 2.02 49.41 22.75
N GLY A 78 2.16 49.96 21.54
CA GLY A 78 2.70 51.27 21.25
C GLY A 78 4.23 51.31 21.28
N GLY A 79 4.80 52.50 21.26
CA GLY A 79 6.24 52.70 21.40
C GLY A 79 6.57 53.99 22.13
N VAL A 80 7.75 54.06 22.71
CA VAL A 80 8.29 55.23 23.40
C VAL A 80 9.49 55.79 22.65
N LEU A 81 9.42 57.08 22.33
CA LEU A 81 10.55 57.85 21.82
C LEU A 81 10.96 58.86 22.89
N VAL A 82 12.24 58.86 23.26
CA VAL A 82 12.80 59.78 24.26
C VAL A 82 13.68 60.82 23.57
N LEU A 83 13.45 62.11 23.83
CA LEU A 83 14.29 63.21 23.37
C LEU A 83 15.02 63.88 24.52
N GLY A 84 16.33 64.07 24.38
CA GLY A 84 17.19 64.70 25.40
C GLY A 84 18.14 63.73 26.11
N ILE A 85 18.24 62.48 25.64
CA ILE A 85 19.22 61.48 26.09
C ILE A 85 20.11 61.08 24.90
N ALA A 86 21.42 61.14 25.09
CA ALA A 86 22.42 60.81 24.08
C ALA A 86 22.59 59.29 23.88
N ILE A 87 23.30 58.91 22.80
CA ILE A 87 23.57 57.53 22.38
C ILE A 87 24.35 56.69 23.42
N ASP A 88 25.08 57.36 24.32
CA ASP A 88 25.84 56.75 25.42
C ASP A 88 25.04 56.72 26.74
N GLY A 89 23.77 57.10 26.71
CA GLY A 89 22.89 57.17 27.87
C GLY A 89 23.07 58.40 28.74
N GLN A 90 23.86 59.41 28.34
CA GLN A 90 23.94 60.68 29.06
C GLN A 90 22.66 61.50 28.88
N ILE A 91 22.09 62.00 29.97
CA ILE A 91 20.97 62.95 29.92
C ILE A 91 21.55 64.34 29.62
N VAL A 92 21.30 64.84 28.42
CA VAL A 92 21.75 66.16 27.94
C VAL A 92 20.70 67.23 28.23
N GLY A 93 19.42 66.84 28.19
CA GLY A 93 18.29 67.73 28.42
C GLY A 93 17.94 68.62 27.23
N LEU A 94 16.81 69.29 27.35
CA LEU A 94 16.27 70.24 26.37
C LEU A 94 16.41 71.70 26.83
N ASP A 95 16.93 71.95 28.03
CA ASP A 95 16.97 73.27 28.70
C ASP A 95 17.69 74.38 27.89
N HIS A 96 18.49 73.98 26.89
CA HIS A 96 19.27 74.87 26.02
C HIS A 96 18.51 75.33 24.77
N LEU A 97 17.30 74.81 24.54
CA LEU A 97 16.45 75.16 23.40
C LEU A 97 15.57 76.37 23.72
N ASP A 98 15.22 77.16 22.69
CA ASP A 98 14.26 78.27 22.85
C ASP A 98 12.80 77.77 22.86
N GLU A 99 11.88 78.62 23.30
CA GLU A 99 10.46 78.28 23.46
C GLU A 99 9.82 77.83 22.13
N ASP A 100 10.22 78.43 21.01
CA ASP A 100 9.80 78.05 19.67
C ASP A 100 10.26 76.63 19.30
N ALA A 101 11.51 76.28 19.61
CA ALA A 101 12.04 74.93 19.40
C ALA A 101 11.29 73.90 20.26
N HIS A 102 11.07 74.19 21.55
CA HIS A 102 10.29 73.34 22.46
C HIS A 102 8.87 73.10 21.94
N ASN A 103 8.18 74.14 21.51
CA ASN A 103 6.82 74.06 20.97
C ASN A 103 6.76 73.22 19.68
N SER A 104 7.77 73.35 18.81
CA SER A 104 7.83 72.62 17.54
C SER A 104 8.08 71.11 17.69
N LEU A 105 8.68 70.69 18.81
CA LEU A 105 8.86 69.27 19.15
C LEU A 105 7.63 68.73 19.90
N SER A 106 7.08 69.51 20.84
CA SER A 106 6.03 69.02 21.75
C SER A 106 4.63 68.84 21.11
N ASN A 107 4.44 69.22 19.84
CA ASN A 107 3.15 69.13 19.15
C ASN A 107 3.15 68.13 17.98
N PRO A 108 2.85 66.83 18.23
CA PRO A 108 2.86 65.79 17.20
C PRO A 108 1.83 65.99 16.08
N SER A 109 0.74 66.72 16.33
CA SER A 109 -0.33 66.98 15.35
C SER A 109 0.13 67.86 14.17
N GLN A 110 1.22 68.63 14.35
CA GLN A 110 1.85 69.37 13.24
C GLN A 110 2.70 68.45 12.34
N LEU A 111 3.13 67.30 12.87
CA LEU A 111 4.09 66.41 12.24
C LEU A 111 3.40 65.24 11.52
N LEU A 112 2.37 64.66 12.15
CA LEU A 112 1.68 63.45 11.72
C LEU A 112 0.16 63.66 11.73
N LYS A 113 -0.55 62.87 10.91
CA LYS A 113 -2.02 62.75 10.94
C LYS A 113 -2.41 61.31 11.26
N ASN A 114 -3.64 61.13 11.74
CA ASN A 114 -4.19 59.82 12.14
C ASN A 114 -3.30 59.11 13.18
N HIS A 115 -2.88 59.83 14.22
CA HIS A 115 -1.99 59.32 15.26
C HIS A 115 -2.70 59.29 16.62
N HIS A 116 -2.22 58.43 17.52
CA HIS A 116 -2.59 58.42 18.94
C HIS A 116 -1.31 58.63 19.74
N ILE A 117 -0.80 59.86 19.77
CA ILE A 117 0.50 60.18 20.39
C ILE A 117 0.25 61.07 21.61
N GLU A 118 0.77 60.66 22.75
CA GLU A 118 0.84 61.46 23.96
C GLU A 118 2.28 61.93 24.16
N VAL A 119 2.47 63.16 24.63
CA VAL A 119 3.80 63.73 24.89
C VAL A 119 3.82 64.33 26.29
N LYS A 120 4.87 64.03 27.06
CA LYS A 120 5.09 64.58 28.39
C LYS A 120 6.51 65.09 28.53
N LEU A 121 6.65 66.24 29.18
CA LEU A 121 7.94 66.75 29.64
C LEU A 121 8.21 66.22 31.04
N HIS A 122 9.40 65.67 31.26
CA HIS A 122 9.83 65.14 32.55
C HIS A 122 11.17 65.72 32.94
N GLN A 123 11.35 66.03 34.22
CA GLN A 123 12.65 66.40 34.78
C GLN A 123 13.35 65.17 35.32
N LEU A 124 14.50 64.82 34.73
CA LEU A 124 15.32 63.68 35.14
C LEU A 124 16.71 64.16 35.57
N PRO A 125 17.29 63.61 36.65
CA PRO A 125 18.62 64.02 37.12
C PRO A 125 19.72 63.46 36.19
N ASP A 126 20.62 64.33 35.74
CA ASP A 126 21.84 63.93 35.02
C ASP A 126 22.87 63.26 35.96
N ARG A 127 24.06 62.93 35.44
CA ARG A 127 25.12 62.25 36.22
C ARG A 127 25.63 63.08 37.40
N ASP A 128 25.47 64.40 37.35
CA ASP A 128 25.86 65.34 38.41
C ASP A 128 24.67 65.68 39.34
N GLY A 129 23.51 65.04 39.14
CA GLY A 129 22.30 65.24 39.92
C GLY A 129 21.48 66.47 39.54
N VAL A 130 21.82 67.15 38.43
CA VAL A 130 21.06 68.32 37.95
C VAL A 130 19.82 67.85 37.20
N ALA A 131 18.65 68.39 37.57
CA ALA A 131 17.41 68.11 36.87
C ALA A 131 17.43 68.72 35.46
N ARG A 132 17.23 67.88 34.44
CA ARG A 132 17.21 68.23 33.02
C ARG A 132 15.84 67.92 32.42
N ASP A 133 15.34 68.81 31.57
CA ASP A 133 14.09 68.59 30.84
C ASP A 133 14.26 67.54 29.72
N VAL A 134 13.49 66.45 29.78
CA VAL A 134 13.47 65.36 28.79
C VAL A 134 12.05 65.20 28.27
N LEU A 135 11.89 65.16 26.94
CA LEU A 135 10.58 65.03 26.30
C LEU A 135 10.36 63.57 25.89
N ILE A 136 9.30 62.96 26.39
CA ILE A 136 8.97 61.56 26.14
C ILE A 136 7.66 61.48 25.37
N TYR A 137 7.68 60.78 24.25
CA TYR A 137 6.51 60.49 23.42
C TYR A 137 6.07 59.06 23.67
N TYR A 138 4.77 58.85 23.84
CA TYR A 138 4.14 57.55 23.69
C TYR A 138 3.33 57.54 22.40
N ALA A 139 3.75 56.74 21.43
CA ALA A 139 3.03 56.47 20.20
C ALA A 139 2.15 55.23 20.38
N GLY A 140 0.86 55.43 20.64
CA GLY A 140 -0.14 54.37 20.69
C GLY A 140 -0.40 53.77 19.30
N TYR A 141 -0.78 52.49 19.29
CA TYR A 141 -1.22 51.79 18.08
C TYR A 141 -2.47 52.46 17.50
N VAL A 142 -2.47 52.65 16.19
CA VAL A 142 -3.65 53.15 15.46
C VAL A 142 -4.27 51.98 14.72
N ASP A 143 -5.47 51.57 15.13
CA ASP A 143 -6.11 50.34 14.66
C ASP A 143 -7.01 50.52 13.43
N ASN A 144 -7.42 51.74 13.11
CA ASN A 144 -8.41 52.05 12.07
C ASN A 144 -7.92 53.04 10.99
N ALA A 145 -6.65 53.44 11.02
CA ALA A 145 -6.05 54.36 10.06
C ALA A 145 -4.54 54.12 9.90
N ILE A 146 -3.92 54.73 8.89
CA ILE A 146 -2.46 54.76 8.73
C ILE A 146 -1.94 56.09 9.29
N CYS A 147 -1.05 56.02 10.27
CA CYS A 147 -0.34 57.17 10.82
C CYS A 147 0.75 57.60 9.83
N GLU A 148 0.61 58.79 9.25
CA GLU A 148 1.44 59.25 8.14
C GLU A 148 1.75 60.75 8.26
N THR A 149 2.72 61.26 7.51
CA THR A 149 3.13 62.66 7.58
C THR A 149 2.01 63.62 7.22
N ALA A 150 1.91 64.71 7.98
CA ALA A 150 1.09 65.86 7.61
C ALA A 150 1.66 66.55 6.34
N GLY A 151 0.80 66.88 5.38
CA GLY A 151 1.18 67.53 4.10
C GLY A 151 0.56 66.87 2.85
N ARG A 152 0.90 67.37 1.66
CA ARG A 152 0.42 66.85 0.36
C ARG A 152 1.03 65.48 0.00
N ASP A 153 2.29 65.24 0.38
CA ASP A 153 3.00 63.97 0.15
C ASP A 153 3.01 63.12 1.43
N ALA A 154 1.90 62.43 1.67
CA ALA A 154 1.71 61.63 2.88
C ALA A 154 2.54 60.32 2.83
N ARG A 155 3.60 60.26 3.64
CA ARG A 155 4.49 59.11 3.80
C ARG A 155 4.24 58.44 5.14
N PHE A 156 4.39 57.12 5.20
CA PHE A 156 4.25 56.34 6.42
C PHE A 156 5.42 55.38 6.58
N TRP A 157 5.73 55.01 7.82
CA TRP A 157 6.82 54.10 8.14
C TRP A 157 6.31 52.88 8.89
N LEU A 158 7.12 51.82 8.86
CA LEU A 158 6.92 50.56 9.56
C LEU A 158 8.15 50.24 10.41
N ARG A 159 7.92 49.84 11.66
CA ARG A 159 9.00 49.49 12.58
C ARG A 159 9.39 48.02 12.41
N GLN A 160 10.69 47.78 12.20
CA GLN A 160 11.29 46.46 12.18
C GLN A 160 12.57 46.46 13.03
N GLY A 161 12.50 45.86 14.22
CA GLY A 161 13.58 45.94 15.19
C GLY A 161 13.91 47.39 15.51
N LYS A 162 15.15 47.81 15.25
CA LYS A 162 15.62 49.20 15.47
C LYS A 162 15.34 50.14 14.30
N GLN A 163 14.91 49.63 13.14
CA GLN A 163 14.79 50.41 11.92
C GLN A 163 13.35 50.84 11.64
N SER A 164 13.19 52.06 11.14
CA SER A 164 11.94 52.61 10.63
C SER A 164 11.98 52.62 9.10
N ILE A 165 11.31 51.67 8.46
CA ILE A 165 11.33 51.42 7.01
C ILE A 165 10.20 52.23 6.34
N LEU A 166 10.50 52.91 5.24
CA LEU A 166 9.49 53.63 4.46
C LEU A 166 8.55 52.63 3.77
N GLY A 167 7.24 52.80 3.94
CA GLY A 167 6.25 51.95 3.30
C GLY A 167 5.97 52.36 1.85
N ASP A 168 5.81 51.36 0.98
CA ASP A 168 5.37 51.49 -0.42
C ASP A 168 3.85 51.24 -0.55
N ASP A 169 3.32 51.28 -1.79
CA ASP A 169 1.89 51.05 -2.04
C ASP A 169 1.43 49.63 -1.66
N SER A 170 2.29 48.63 -1.86
CA SER A 170 2.03 47.25 -1.44
C SER A 170 1.90 47.13 0.08
N ALA A 171 2.83 47.74 0.82
CA ALA A 171 2.77 47.83 2.27
C ALA A 171 1.55 48.61 2.76
N ARG A 172 1.14 49.66 2.03
CA ARG A 172 -0.06 50.45 2.33
C ARG A 172 -1.32 49.59 2.26
N ASP A 173 -1.48 48.83 1.19
CA ASP A 173 -2.62 47.92 1.03
C ASP A 173 -2.62 46.79 2.05
N ARG A 174 -1.44 46.25 2.38
CA ARG A 174 -1.28 45.24 3.45
C ARG A 174 -1.69 45.80 4.81
N ILE A 175 -1.29 47.04 5.15
CA ILE A 175 -1.70 47.67 6.41
C ILE A 175 -3.19 47.93 6.41
N LYS A 176 -3.76 48.41 5.30
CA LYS A 176 -5.21 48.60 5.19
C LYS A 176 -5.97 47.29 5.43
N ALA A 177 -5.52 46.19 4.85
CA ALA A 177 -6.11 44.87 5.12
C ALA A 177 -5.91 44.44 6.58
N THR A 178 -4.68 44.59 7.10
CA THR A 178 -4.28 44.22 8.47
C THR A 178 -5.07 44.95 9.55
N LYS A 179 -5.31 46.26 9.34
CA LYS A 179 -6.09 47.15 10.19
C LYS A 179 -7.59 47.14 9.85
N ARG A 180 -8.01 46.27 8.92
CA ARG A 180 -9.39 46.15 8.42
C ARG A 180 -10.00 47.48 7.92
N ILE A 181 -9.15 48.37 7.41
CA ILE A 181 -9.54 49.55 6.65
C ILE A 181 -10.15 49.11 5.30
N VAL A 182 -9.67 47.98 4.76
CA VAL A 182 -10.25 47.30 3.58
C VAL A 182 -10.53 45.84 3.95
N ASP A 183 -11.77 45.38 3.73
CA ASP A 183 -12.16 43.98 3.96
C ASP A 183 -11.82 43.12 2.74
N PHE A 184 -10.75 42.34 2.85
CA PHE A 184 -10.31 41.44 1.78
C PHE A 184 -11.33 40.33 1.49
N GLU A 185 -11.95 39.75 2.53
CA GLU A 185 -12.84 38.59 2.39
C GLU A 185 -14.07 38.95 1.55
N ARG A 186 -14.58 40.18 1.70
CA ARG A 186 -15.80 40.66 1.03
C ARG A 186 -15.58 41.27 -0.35
N ARG A 187 -14.33 41.51 -0.77
CA ARG A 187 -14.04 42.11 -2.07
C ARG A 187 -14.46 41.17 -3.21
N PHE A 188 -15.13 41.71 -4.23
CA PHE A 188 -15.50 40.95 -5.43
C PHE A 188 -14.26 40.61 -6.26
N CYS A 189 -14.21 39.36 -6.74
CA CYS A 189 -13.04 38.81 -7.42
C CYS A 189 -13.34 38.28 -8.82
N ASP A 190 -14.54 37.75 -9.05
CA ASP A 190 -14.90 37.06 -10.30
C ASP A 190 -16.44 37.04 -10.44
N PRO A 191 -16.99 37.17 -11.67
CA PRO A 191 -18.43 37.04 -11.89
C PRO A 191 -18.98 35.70 -11.37
N PHE A 192 -20.15 35.71 -10.74
CA PHE A 192 -20.75 34.51 -10.18
C PHE A 192 -21.41 33.66 -11.27
N VAL A 193 -21.00 32.39 -11.35
CA VAL A 193 -21.61 31.37 -12.20
C VAL A 193 -21.80 30.10 -11.35
N GLU A 194 -22.99 29.49 -11.41
CA GLU A 194 -23.31 28.32 -10.58
C GLU A 194 -22.38 27.12 -10.84
N SER A 195 -21.95 26.92 -12.10
CA SER A 195 -21.01 25.84 -12.45
C SER A 195 -19.60 26.03 -11.89
N ALA A 196 -19.26 27.22 -11.39
CA ALA A 196 -17.97 27.49 -10.75
C ALA A 196 -17.97 27.15 -9.24
N VAL A 197 -19.12 26.74 -8.69
CA VAL A 197 -19.26 26.31 -7.29
C VAL A 197 -18.90 24.83 -7.15
N ASP A 198 -18.17 24.48 -6.09
CA ASP A 198 -17.94 23.11 -5.68
C ASP A 198 -19.22 22.51 -5.08
N ALA A 199 -19.87 21.63 -5.85
CA ALA A 199 -21.10 20.96 -5.45
C ALA A 199 -20.92 20.06 -4.21
N GLY A 200 -19.74 19.47 -4.01
CA GLY A 200 -19.46 18.63 -2.85
C GLY A 200 -19.39 19.43 -1.56
N VAL A 201 -18.63 20.54 -1.58
CA VAL A 201 -18.49 21.44 -0.43
C VAL A 201 -19.82 22.13 -0.10
N LEU A 202 -20.56 22.58 -1.12
CA LEU A 202 -21.85 23.22 -0.92
C LEU A 202 -22.88 22.26 -0.31
N LYS A 203 -22.95 21.01 -0.81
CA LYS A 203 -23.87 19.99 -0.30
C LYS A 203 -23.61 19.67 1.18
N GLU A 204 -22.35 19.58 1.57
CA GLU A 204 -21.93 19.30 2.94
C GLU A 204 -22.28 20.47 3.87
N TYR A 205 -21.96 21.70 3.47
CA TYR A 205 -22.33 22.89 4.21
C TYR A 205 -23.85 23.00 4.38
N ARG A 206 -24.62 22.74 3.31
CA ARG A 206 -26.08 22.74 3.32
C ARG A 206 -26.65 21.68 4.26
N SER A 207 -26.09 20.48 4.27
CA SER A 207 -26.50 19.41 5.19
C SER A 207 -26.40 19.86 6.66
N GLU A 208 -25.30 20.54 7.03
CA GLU A 208 -25.14 21.06 8.40
C GLU A 208 -26.09 22.21 8.71
N CYS A 209 -26.32 23.14 7.77
CA CYS A 209 -27.32 24.20 7.93
C CYS A 209 -28.75 23.65 8.11
N LEU A 210 -29.10 22.57 7.40
CA LEU A 210 -30.39 21.89 7.53
C LEU A 210 -30.55 21.21 8.88
N LYS A 211 -29.50 20.56 9.40
CA LYS A 211 -29.50 19.96 10.75
C LYS A 211 -29.70 20.99 11.86
N GLN A 212 -29.18 22.21 11.67
CA GLN A 212 -29.34 23.32 12.62
C GLN A 212 -30.62 24.14 12.39
N GLY A 213 -31.49 23.75 11.45
CA GLY A 213 -32.74 24.44 11.14
C GLY A 213 -32.58 25.87 10.62
N SER A 214 -31.40 26.21 10.07
CA SER A 214 -30.99 27.60 9.86
C SER A 214 -31.32 28.18 8.47
N PHE A 215 -31.73 27.37 7.48
CA PHE A 215 -32.02 27.86 6.11
C PHE A 215 -32.89 26.89 5.28
N SER A 216 -33.81 27.41 4.45
CA SER A 216 -34.74 26.63 3.61
C SER A 216 -34.80 27.06 2.12
N GLY A 217 -33.94 27.97 1.66
CA GLY A 217 -33.92 28.46 0.28
C GLY A 217 -33.05 27.65 -0.70
N ASN A 218 -32.79 28.20 -1.89
CA ASN A 218 -31.94 27.57 -2.92
C ASN A 218 -30.43 27.85 -2.70
N ASP A 219 -29.58 27.19 -3.49
CA ASP A 219 -28.12 27.27 -3.35
C ASP A 219 -27.54 28.67 -3.60
N SER A 220 -28.09 29.42 -4.56
CA SER A 220 -27.68 30.81 -4.83
C SER A 220 -28.04 31.74 -3.66
N GLU A 221 -29.23 31.56 -3.08
CA GLU A 221 -29.67 32.31 -1.89
C GLU A 221 -28.84 31.97 -0.66
N LEU A 222 -28.45 30.71 -0.46
CA LEU A 222 -27.56 30.30 0.62
C LEU A 222 -26.22 31.02 0.51
N LEU A 223 -25.59 30.99 -0.67
CA LEU A 223 -24.31 31.63 -0.92
C LEU A 223 -24.37 33.17 -0.76
N ALA A 224 -25.47 33.79 -1.17
CA ALA A 224 -25.70 35.23 -0.96
C ALA A 224 -25.88 35.57 0.52
N ASN A 225 -26.66 34.79 1.27
CA ASN A 225 -26.86 34.99 2.71
C ASN A 225 -25.58 34.80 3.53
N LEU A 226 -24.69 33.90 3.10
CA LEU A 226 -23.38 33.72 3.70
C LEU A 226 -22.40 34.86 3.36
N GLY A 227 -22.72 35.69 2.35
CA GLY A 227 -21.81 36.71 1.80
C GLY A 227 -20.69 36.12 0.94
N ALA A 228 -20.83 34.87 0.48
CA ALA A 228 -19.94 34.25 -0.51
C ALA A 228 -20.16 34.84 -1.91
N VAL A 229 -21.36 35.35 -2.16
CA VAL A 229 -21.76 36.04 -3.39
C VAL A 229 -22.40 37.37 -3.02
N GLY A 230 -22.01 38.44 -3.71
CA GLY A 230 -22.65 39.75 -3.61
C GLY A 230 -23.15 40.24 -4.97
N GLN A 231 -23.76 41.42 -4.97
CA GLN A 231 -24.31 42.05 -6.17
C GLN A 231 -23.84 43.50 -6.27
N ASP A 232 -23.44 43.89 -7.47
CA ASP A 232 -23.13 45.29 -7.84
C ASP A 232 -23.92 45.71 -9.09
N ASP A 233 -23.66 46.91 -9.60
CA ASP A 233 -24.29 47.48 -10.79
C ASP A 233 -24.04 46.66 -12.08
N LYS A 234 -23.07 45.72 -12.06
CA LYS A 234 -22.65 44.89 -13.20
C LYS A 234 -23.11 43.43 -13.08
N GLY A 235 -23.70 43.02 -11.94
CA GLY A 235 -24.27 41.69 -11.75
C GLY A 235 -23.90 41.03 -10.41
N LYS A 236 -24.01 39.69 -10.35
CA LYS A 236 -23.59 38.89 -9.18
C LYS A 236 -22.10 38.52 -9.29
N PHE A 237 -21.37 38.62 -8.19
CA PHE A 237 -19.93 38.33 -8.12
C PHE A 237 -19.59 37.46 -6.91
N PHE A 238 -18.61 36.58 -7.05
CA PHE A 238 -17.98 35.92 -5.91
C PHE A 238 -17.18 36.93 -5.09
N THR A 239 -17.31 36.86 -3.77
CA THR A 239 -16.34 37.47 -2.86
C THR A 239 -15.08 36.61 -2.80
N ASN A 240 -13.94 37.18 -2.41
CA ASN A 240 -12.68 36.43 -2.24
C ASN A 240 -12.87 35.22 -1.31
N ALA A 241 -13.54 35.40 -0.17
CA ALA A 241 -13.84 34.30 0.74
C ALA A 241 -14.73 33.25 0.07
N GLY A 242 -15.79 33.68 -0.64
CA GLY A 242 -16.68 32.79 -1.38
C GLY A 242 -15.94 31.93 -2.40
N MET A 243 -15.02 32.52 -3.17
CA MET A 243 -14.20 31.79 -4.14
C MET A 243 -13.25 30.81 -3.44
N LEU A 244 -12.57 31.21 -2.36
CA LEU A 244 -11.63 30.35 -1.62
C LEU A 244 -12.30 29.12 -0.99
N PHE A 245 -13.53 29.28 -0.48
CA PHE A 245 -14.23 28.22 0.25
C PHE A 245 -15.17 27.38 -0.61
N PHE A 246 -15.96 28.03 -1.47
CA PHE A 246 -16.99 27.38 -2.28
C PHE A 246 -16.63 27.27 -3.77
N GLY A 247 -15.55 27.90 -4.23
CA GLY A 247 -15.13 27.81 -5.63
C GLY A 247 -14.52 26.45 -5.96
N ALA A 248 -14.89 25.88 -7.12
CA ALA A 248 -14.32 24.63 -7.61
C ALA A 248 -12.86 24.77 -8.06
N ASN A 249 -12.45 25.98 -8.48
CA ASN A 249 -11.09 26.27 -8.91
C ASN A 249 -10.66 27.71 -8.53
N PRO A 250 -10.38 27.98 -7.25
CA PRO A 250 -10.00 29.32 -6.78
C PRO A 250 -8.67 29.82 -7.34
N GLU A 251 -7.75 28.92 -7.71
CA GLU A 251 -6.40 29.28 -8.19
C GLU A 251 -6.41 30.07 -9.50
N ARG A 252 -7.48 29.95 -10.29
CA ARG A 252 -7.70 30.72 -11.51
C ARG A 252 -7.75 32.23 -11.24
N VAL A 253 -8.30 32.62 -10.10
CA VAL A 253 -8.57 34.01 -9.73
C VAL A 253 -7.60 34.47 -8.63
N LEU A 254 -7.28 33.58 -7.70
CA LEU A 254 -6.41 33.82 -6.56
C LEU A 254 -5.24 32.84 -6.58
N PRO A 255 -4.16 33.13 -7.35
CA PRO A 255 -3.04 32.22 -7.53
C PRO A 255 -2.25 32.03 -6.22
N ALA A 256 -1.55 30.88 -6.12
CA ALA A 256 -0.68 30.53 -4.98
C ALA A 256 -1.40 30.55 -3.61
N ARG A 257 -2.70 30.20 -3.59
CA ARG A 257 -3.53 30.04 -2.38
C ARG A 257 -3.68 28.58 -1.99
N ASN A 258 -2.58 27.85 -1.99
CA ASN A 258 -2.55 26.39 -1.81
C ASN A 258 -1.59 25.97 -0.68
N ILE A 259 -1.63 24.68 -0.35
CA ILE A 259 -0.71 24.06 0.62
C ILE A 259 0.33 23.25 -0.16
N ARG A 260 1.62 23.52 0.06
CA ARG A 260 2.72 22.77 -0.54
C ARG A 260 3.48 21.99 0.54
N LEU A 261 3.59 20.67 0.36
CA LEU A 261 4.25 19.76 1.27
C LEU A 261 5.59 19.29 0.68
N ILE A 262 6.68 19.53 1.39
CA ILE A 262 8.06 19.28 0.96
C ILE A 262 8.78 18.44 2.01
N ARG A 263 9.63 17.50 1.58
CA ARG A 263 10.50 16.72 2.46
C ARG A 263 11.97 16.92 2.12
N PHE A 264 12.79 17.10 3.16
CA PHE A 264 14.24 17.13 3.08
C PHE A 264 14.84 16.01 3.92
N ASP A 265 15.89 15.35 3.40
CA ASP A 265 16.68 14.40 4.17
C ASP A 265 17.85 15.12 4.86
N ALA A 266 17.50 16.05 5.76
CA ALA A 266 18.43 16.87 6.54
C ALA A 266 17.87 17.10 7.95
N ALA A 267 18.74 17.44 8.90
CA ALA A 267 18.28 17.96 10.19
C ALA A 267 17.88 19.44 10.04
N MET A 268 16.97 19.92 10.87
CA MET A 268 16.49 21.31 10.82
C MET A 268 17.61 22.32 11.11
N ALA A 269 18.61 21.93 11.91
CA ALA A 269 19.80 22.75 12.14
C ALA A 269 20.57 23.03 10.83
N ASP A 270 20.55 22.10 9.88
CA ASP A 270 21.27 22.19 8.60
C ASP A 270 20.40 22.74 7.46
N HIS A 271 19.25 23.35 7.76
CA HIS A 271 18.30 23.80 6.75
C HIS A 271 18.88 24.78 5.70
N GLU A 272 19.92 25.54 6.02
CA GLU A 272 20.61 26.43 5.07
C GLU A 272 21.49 25.68 4.05
N ARG A 273 21.92 24.45 4.39
CA ARG A 273 22.77 23.59 3.56
C ARG A 273 22.03 22.37 3.03
N ARG A 274 20.69 22.36 3.12
CA ARG A 274 19.85 21.24 2.70
C ARG A 274 19.95 21.00 1.19
N GLY A 275 20.01 19.74 0.79
CA GLY A 275 20.01 19.32 -0.62
C GLY A 275 18.63 19.45 -1.29
N LEU A 276 18.48 18.83 -2.46
CA LEU A 276 17.20 18.79 -3.18
C LEU A 276 16.13 18.04 -2.36
N PRO A 277 14.84 18.44 -2.46
CA PRO A 277 13.77 17.77 -1.75
C PRO A 277 13.60 16.33 -2.24
N THR A 278 13.36 15.40 -1.29
CA THR A 278 13.07 13.99 -1.59
C THR A 278 11.60 13.74 -1.90
N PHE A 279 10.74 14.72 -1.60
CA PHE A 279 9.32 14.73 -1.92
C PHE A 279 8.83 16.18 -2.05
N ASP A 280 7.97 16.44 -3.01
CA ASP A 280 7.32 17.74 -3.23
C ASP A 280 5.92 17.53 -3.83
N ARG A 281 4.88 18.03 -3.15
CA ARG A 281 3.49 17.92 -3.59
C ARG A 281 2.69 19.16 -3.21
N THR A 282 1.86 19.64 -4.14
CA THR A 282 0.93 20.75 -3.90
C THR A 282 -0.50 20.22 -3.77
N PHE A 283 -1.24 20.76 -2.80
CA PHE A 283 -2.66 20.52 -2.55
C PHE A 283 -3.43 21.80 -2.89
N ALA A 284 -4.10 21.78 -4.03
CA ALA A 284 -4.84 22.89 -4.64
C ALA A 284 -6.36 22.70 -4.49
N GLY A 285 -7.14 23.68 -4.96
CA GLY A 285 -8.61 23.67 -4.89
C GLY A 285 -9.16 24.54 -3.77
N SER A 286 -10.42 24.35 -3.38
CA SER A 286 -11.02 25.08 -2.27
C SER A 286 -10.30 24.75 -0.94
N THR A 287 -10.39 25.65 0.03
CA THR A 287 -9.70 25.47 1.33
C THR A 287 -10.05 24.14 2.00
N THR A 288 -11.30 23.68 1.89
CA THR A 288 -11.76 22.41 2.45
C THR A 288 -11.25 21.22 1.65
N GLN A 289 -11.20 21.30 0.32
CA GLN A 289 -10.57 20.28 -0.53
C GLN A 289 -9.09 20.11 -0.18
N GLN A 290 -8.35 21.22 -0.05
CA GLN A 290 -6.93 21.18 0.30
C GLN A 290 -6.69 20.41 1.61
N LEU A 291 -7.46 20.74 2.66
CA LEU A 291 -7.37 20.05 3.96
C LEU A 291 -7.78 18.57 3.86
N ARG A 292 -8.85 18.22 3.14
CA ARG A 292 -9.27 16.82 2.93
C ARG A 292 -8.20 16.01 2.22
N SER A 293 -7.76 16.50 1.06
CA SER A 293 -6.76 15.81 0.24
C SER A 293 -5.45 15.62 1.01
N LEU A 294 -5.06 16.59 1.83
CA LEU A 294 -3.89 16.49 2.70
C LEU A 294 -4.08 15.47 3.83
N ARG A 295 -5.23 15.49 4.52
CA ARG A 295 -5.56 14.52 5.58
C ARG A 295 -5.61 13.09 5.06
N SER A 296 -6.28 12.87 3.92
CA SER A 296 -6.29 11.57 3.23
C SER A 296 -4.88 11.14 2.85
N PHE A 297 -4.07 12.06 2.31
CA PHE A 297 -2.69 11.77 1.99
C PHE A 297 -1.88 11.33 3.21
N PHE A 298 -1.94 12.03 4.35
CA PHE A 298 -1.21 11.61 5.55
C PHE A 298 -1.66 10.25 6.08
N ARG A 299 -2.95 9.94 5.98
CA ARG A 299 -3.54 8.66 6.40
C ARG A 299 -3.11 7.48 5.51
N GLU A 300 -3.00 7.71 4.21
CA GLU A 300 -2.79 6.64 3.21
C GLU A 300 -1.33 6.45 2.82
N SER A 301 -0.51 7.51 2.87
CA SER A 301 0.87 7.48 2.37
C SER A 301 1.90 6.96 3.38
N GLY A 302 1.57 6.96 4.68
CA GLY A 302 2.55 6.73 5.74
C GLY A 302 3.69 7.74 5.67
N PHE A 303 3.35 9.02 5.44
CA PHE A 303 4.31 10.10 5.28
C PHE A 303 5.22 10.19 6.51
N PHE A 304 4.67 10.38 7.70
CA PHE A 304 5.42 10.38 8.96
C PHE A 304 5.79 8.96 9.38
N ARG A 305 6.93 8.80 10.06
CA ARG A 305 7.36 7.51 10.63
C ARG A 305 6.38 7.06 11.72
N THR A 306 6.35 5.76 11.99
CA THR A 306 5.57 5.19 13.09
C THR A 306 6.47 4.22 13.85
N PHE A 307 6.62 4.45 15.14
CA PHE A 307 7.33 3.57 16.07
C PHE A 307 6.35 2.52 16.62
N GLN A 308 6.83 1.32 16.95
CA GLN A 308 6.02 0.32 17.64
C GLN A 308 6.50 0.16 19.07
N VAL A 309 5.62 0.42 20.04
CA VAL A 309 5.94 0.37 21.47
C VAL A 309 5.07 -0.68 22.13
N ARG A 310 5.64 -1.52 22.99
CA ARG A 310 4.87 -2.55 23.71
C ARG A 310 4.04 -1.94 24.84
N ARG A 311 2.81 -2.41 25.01
CA ARG A 311 1.96 -2.00 26.13
C ARG A 311 2.39 -2.72 27.41
N PRO A 312 2.25 -2.09 28.59
CA PRO A 312 2.45 -2.75 29.88
C PRO A 312 1.60 -4.03 30.04
N GLU A 313 0.40 -4.06 29.45
CA GLU A 313 -0.52 -5.21 29.50
C GLU A 313 -0.26 -6.28 28.42
N GLY A 314 0.73 -6.09 27.54
CA GLY A 314 0.98 -6.93 26.36
C GLY A 314 0.43 -6.36 25.04
N GLY A 315 1.01 -6.78 23.91
CA GLY A 315 0.73 -6.24 22.57
C GLY A 315 1.52 -4.97 22.23
N PHE A 316 1.43 -4.52 20.96
CA PHE A 316 2.10 -3.31 20.47
C PHE A 316 1.08 -2.19 20.24
N ARG A 317 1.52 -0.94 20.42
CA ARG A 317 0.83 0.25 19.94
C ARG A 317 1.74 0.98 18.96
N ASP A 318 1.15 1.39 17.85
CA ASP A 318 1.78 2.27 16.89
C ASP A 318 1.80 3.70 17.48
N VAL A 319 2.99 4.29 17.56
CA VAL A 319 3.22 5.65 18.04
C VAL A 319 3.81 6.46 16.89
N PRO A 320 3.07 7.42 16.33
CA PRO A 320 3.56 8.20 15.19
C PRO A 320 4.74 9.10 15.59
N GLU A 321 5.53 9.49 14.59
CA GLU A 321 6.66 10.41 14.68
C GLU A 321 6.25 11.71 15.35
N PHE A 322 5.14 12.28 14.87
CA PHE A 322 4.45 13.41 15.46
C PHE A 322 3.00 13.02 15.78
N PRO A 323 2.41 13.52 16.87
CA PRO A 323 0.98 13.38 17.11
C PRO A 323 0.18 13.91 15.92
N GLN A 324 -0.69 13.09 15.35
CA GLN A 324 -1.47 13.48 14.15
C GLN A 324 -2.30 14.74 14.41
N ILE A 325 -2.85 14.86 15.61
CA ILE A 325 -3.59 16.04 16.05
C ILE A 325 -2.72 17.30 16.03
N ALA A 326 -1.46 17.21 16.47
CA ALA A 326 -0.56 18.36 16.50
C ALA A 326 -0.20 18.84 15.08
N VAL A 327 0.06 17.89 14.16
CA VAL A 327 0.32 18.20 12.75
C VAL A 327 -0.91 18.82 12.09
N ASP A 328 -2.08 18.21 12.27
CA ASP A 328 -3.32 18.70 11.69
C ASP A 328 -3.65 20.11 12.18
N GLU A 329 -3.53 20.34 13.48
CA GLU A 329 -3.79 21.63 14.10
C GLU A 329 -2.81 22.72 13.65
N ALA A 330 -1.54 22.39 13.44
CA ALA A 330 -0.56 23.35 12.89
C ALA A 330 -0.97 23.83 11.49
N ILE A 331 -1.44 22.92 10.64
CA ILE A 331 -1.80 23.22 9.25
C ILE A 331 -3.17 23.92 9.16
N VAL A 332 -4.14 23.46 9.94
CA VAL A 332 -5.46 24.09 10.05
C VAL A 332 -5.32 25.53 10.56
N ASN A 333 -4.48 25.77 11.57
CA ASN A 333 -4.20 27.12 12.04
C ASN A 333 -3.52 27.99 10.98
N ALA A 334 -2.60 27.42 10.20
CA ALA A 334 -2.02 28.14 9.07
C ALA A 334 -3.10 28.57 8.08
N VAL A 335 -3.97 27.65 7.65
CA VAL A 335 -5.10 27.92 6.75
C VAL A 335 -6.06 28.98 7.31
N ALA A 336 -6.41 28.89 8.59
CA ALA A 336 -7.36 29.78 9.24
C ALA A 336 -6.83 31.22 9.40
N HIS A 337 -5.54 31.37 9.71
CA HIS A 337 -4.93 32.66 10.05
C HIS A 337 -4.09 33.27 8.93
N ARG A 338 -3.96 32.57 7.79
CA ARG A 338 -3.26 33.02 6.60
C ARG A 338 -3.71 34.41 6.17
N ASP A 339 -2.76 35.27 5.80
CA ASP A 339 -3.05 36.50 5.09
C ASP A 339 -3.34 36.18 3.61
N TYR A 340 -4.63 36.17 3.25
CA TYR A 340 -5.04 35.85 1.89
C TYR A 340 -4.74 36.92 0.84
N ALA A 341 -4.22 38.09 1.23
CA ALA A 341 -3.70 39.07 0.30
C ALA A 341 -2.31 38.70 -0.24
N ILE A 342 -1.49 37.93 0.51
CA ILE A 342 -0.10 37.59 0.12
C ILE A 342 -0.06 36.41 -0.85
N ALA A 343 0.45 36.63 -2.08
CA ALA A 343 0.57 35.71 -3.23
C ALA A 343 1.50 34.47 -3.05
N GLU A 344 1.54 33.85 -1.86
CA GLU A 344 2.47 32.75 -1.53
C GLU A 344 1.77 31.54 -0.90
N PRO A 345 2.18 30.30 -1.17
CA PRO A 345 1.55 29.11 -0.59
C PRO A 345 1.84 28.95 0.91
N ILE A 346 1.04 28.16 1.61
CA ILE A 346 1.45 27.60 2.91
C ILE A 346 2.49 26.52 2.61
N ILE A 347 3.67 26.61 3.22
CA ILE A 347 4.75 25.64 2.99
C ILE A 347 4.90 24.75 4.23
N CYS A 348 4.64 23.46 4.06
CA CYS A 348 4.86 22.44 5.06
C CYS A 348 6.16 21.69 4.74
N GLU A 349 7.22 21.92 5.51
CA GLU A 349 8.52 21.27 5.32
C GLU A 349 8.72 20.17 6.38
N THR A 350 9.16 18.99 5.97
CA THR A 350 9.53 17.89 6.87
C THR A 350 11.03 17.63 6.81
N TYR A 351 11.66 17.63 7.97
CA TYR A 351 13.07 17.31 8.23
C TYR A 351 13.17 16.01 9.00
N ARG A 352 14.40 15.50 9.19
CA ARG A 352 14.63 14.29 10.00
C ARG A 352 14.23 14.43 11.46
N ASP A 353 14.16 15.65 11.98
CA ASP A 353 13.95 15.96 13.40
C ASP A 353 12.89 17.04 13.63
N ALA A 354 12.24 17.55 12.57
CA ALA A 354 11.24 18.59 12.69
C ALA A 354 10.19 18.58 11.58
N PHE A 355 8.98 19.02 11.91
CA PHE A 355 7.94 19.39 10.96
C PHE A 355 7.67 20.90 11.08
N VAL A 356 7.79 21.62 9.98
CA VAL A 356 7.75 23.09 9.94
C VAL A 356 6.60 23.55 9.04
N VAL A 357 5.71 24.37 9.57
CA VAL A 357 4.61 24.99 8.81
C VAL A 357 4.87 26.48 8.70
N ARG A 358 5.11 26.96 7.48
CA ARG A 358 5.32 28.38 7.14
C ARG A 358 4.05 28.94 6.53
N ASN A 359 3.49 29.94 7.19
CA ASN A 359 2.21 30.54 6.85
C ASN A 359 2.40 32.02 6.44
N PRO A 360 1.86 32.47 5.30
CA PRO A 360 1.83 33.88 4.95
C PRO A 360 1.05 34.72 5.97
N GLY A 361 1.64 35.83 6.40
CA GLY A 361 1.11 36.75 7.41
C GLY A 361 1.78 36.57 8.77
N ARG A 362 2.04 37.69 9.46
CA ARG A 362 2.54 37.68 10.84
C ARG A 362 1.40 37.40 11.83
N LEU A 363 1.63 36.46 12.75
CA LEU A 363 0.69 36.11 13.82
C LEU A 363 0.40 37.32 14.70
N LYS A 364 -0.89 37.53 15.02
CA LYS A 364 -1.35 38.61 15.88
C LYS A 364 -2.00 38.04 17.13
N GLN A 365 -1.66 38.63 18.27
CA GLN A 365 -2.33 38.38 19.54
C GLN A 365 -3.21 39.58 19.90
N ARG A 366 -4.26 39.34 20.68
CA ARG A 366 -5.14 40.42 21.13
C ARG A 366 -4.43 41.30 22.16
N GLY A 367 -4.23 42.57 21.83
CA GLY A 367 -3.83 43.62 22.78
C GLY A 367 -2.39 43.52 23.28
N LYS A 368 -1.54 42.73 22.63
CA LYS A 368 -0.14 42.56 23.00
C LYS A 368 0.69 42.13 21.80
N ASP A 369 1.93 42.59 21.72
CA ASP A 369 2.88 42.11 20.72
C ASP A 369 3.56 40.81 21.17
N LEU A 370 3.81 39.94 20.18
CA LEU A 370 4.54 38.69 20.39
C LEU A 370 6.03 38.89 20.06
N PRO A 371 6.94 38.28 20.83
CA PRO A 371 8.36 38.27 20.51
C PRO A 371 8.62 37.54 19.18
N GLU A 372 9.77 37.79 18.57
CA GLU A 372 10.15 37.17 17.28
C GLU A 372 10.27 35.65 17.36
N SER A 373 10.55 35.09 18.54
CA SER A 373 10.56 33.66 18.79
C SER A 373 9.98 33.36 20.16
N PHE A 374 9.10 32.36 20.26
CA PHE A 374 8.57 31.88 21.54
C PHE A 374 8.09 30.43 21.45
N SER A 375 7.97 29.80 22.62
CA SER A 375 7.41 28.45 22.76
C SER A 375 5.97 28.51 23.28
N LEU A 376 5.11 27.61 22.80
CA LEU A 376 3.77 27.43 23.39
C LEU A 376 3.80 26.85 24.81
N GLY A 377 4.97 26.38 25.28
CA GLY A 377 5.17 26.02 26.69
C GLY A 377 5.08 27.24 27.61
N ASP A 378 5.58 28.40 27.15
CA ASP A 378 5.73 29.61 27.97
C ASP A 378 4.74 30.71 27.61
N THR A 379 4.21 30.70 26.38
CA THR A 379 3.34 31.74 25.85
C THR A 379 1.98 31.18 25.46
N ARG A 380 0.92 31.69 26.09
CA ARG A 380 -0.46 31.40 25.71
C ARG A 380 -0.91 32.36 24.63
N LEU A 381 -1.35 31.81 23.49
CA LEU A 381 -1.88 32.58 22.39
C LEU A 381 -3.38 32.85 22.55
N GLU A 382 -3.75 34.11 22.38
CA GLU A 382 -5.14 34.56 22.23
C GLU A 382 -5.27 35.20 20.83
N SER A 383 -5.48 34.34 19.84
CA SER A 383 -5.38 34.71 18.42
C SER A 383 -6.51 35.64 17.98
N VAL A 384 -6.16 36.64 17.18
CA VAL A 384 -7.13 37.54 16.52
C VAL A 384 -7.65 36.87 15.24
N ARG A 385 -8.95 36.96 14.99
CA ARG A 385 -9.59 36.40 13.78
C ARG A 385 -9.18 37.22 12.55
N ASN A 386 -8.20 36.78 11.77
CA ASN A 386 -7.81 37.48 10.53
C ASN A 386 -8.88 37.33 9.43
N ASN A 387 -9.47 36.14 9.32
CA ASN A 387 -10.44 35.78 8.28
C ASN A 387 -11.78 35.34 8.92
N PRO A 388 -12.60 36.27 9.45
CA PRO A 388 -13.82 35.92 10.17
C PRO A 388 -14.80 35.06 9.36
N MET A 389 -14.98 35.29 8.04
CA MET A 389 -15.92 34.51 7.23
C MET A 389 -15.42 33.08 7.02
N LEU A 390 -14.20 32.92 6.52
CA LEU A 390 -13.58 31.60 6.32
C LEU A 390 -13.53 30.79 7.61
N LEU A 391 -13.20 31.44 8.73
CA LEU A 391 -13.12 30.78 10.03
C LEU A 391 -14.49 30.28 10.49
N THR A 392 -15.54 31.10 10.37
CA THR A 392 -16.90 30.68 10.71
C THR A 392 -17.36 29.50 9.84
N TRP A 393 -17.02 29.49 8.56
CA TRP A 393 -17.37 28.38 7.68
C TRP A 393 -16.58 27.10 8.00
N LEU A 394 -15.28 27.19 8.29
CA LEU A 394 -14.46 26.06 8.74
C LEU A 394 -14.92 25.50 10.09
N GLN A 395 -15.49 26.32 10.97
CA GLN A 395 -16.12 25.87 12.23
C GLN A 395 -17.48 25.19 12.02
N THR A 396 -18.13 25.44 10.88
CA THR A 396 -19.46 24.90 10.56
C THR A 396 -19.38 23.56 9.85
N VAL A 397 -18.42 23.40 8.94
CA VAL A 397 -18.22 22.14 8.19
C VAL A 397 -17.66 21.04 9.09
N ARG A 398 -18.05 19.79 8.81
CA ARG A 398 -17.64 18.58 9.55
C ARG A 398 -16.91 17.62 8.63
N ASP A 399 -15.84 17.01 9.10
CA ASP A 399 -15.12 15.97 8.36
C ASP A 399 -15.95 14.66 8.27
N PRO A 400 -15.53 13.66 7.46
CA PRO A 400 -16.25 12.39 7.34
C PRO A 400 -16.44 11.64 8.67
N GLU A 401 -15.64 11.94 9.68
CA GLU A 401 -15.70 11.40 11.03
C GLU A 401 -16.61 12.23 11.98
N GLY A 402 -17.18 13.34 11.50
CA GLY A 402 -18.12 14.19 12.23
C GLY A 402 -17.49 15.27 13.10
N ALA A 403 -16.16 15.50 13.01
CA ALA A 403 -15.47 16.55 13.74
C ALA A 403 -15.40 17.86 12.93
N ALA A 404 -15.44 19.01 13.61
CA ALA A 404 -15.27 20.31 12.95
C ALA A 404 -13.86 20.46 12.37
N TYR A 405 -13.71 21.08 11.20
CA TYR A 405 -12.39 21.36 10.63
C TYR A 405 -11.58 22.32 11.49
N VAL A 406 -12.24 23.28 12.14
CA VAL A 406 -11.67 24.19 13.14
C VAL A 406 -12.55 24.17 14.40
N GLN A 407 -11.95 24.04 15.59
CA GLN A 407 -12.65 24.15 16.88
C GLN A 407 -12.62 25.59 17.46
N VAL A 408 -13.08 25.79 18.70
CA VAL A 408 -13.10 27.13 19.33
C VAL A 408 -11.68 27.69 19.44
N LEU A 409 -11.50 28.96 19.06
CA LEU A 409 -10.20 29.64 19.10
C LEU A 409 -9.59 29.58 20.51
N SER A 410 -8.30 29.24 20.57
CA SER A 410 -7.49 28.97 21.78
C SER A 410 -7.47 27.52 22.26
N GLU A 411 -8.45 26.68 21.91
CA GLU A 411 -8.39 25.24 22.24
C GLU A 411 -7.40 24.50 21.33
N GLY A 412 -7.31 24.90 20.06
CA GLY A 412 -6.41 24.31 19.06
C GLY A 412 -4.93 24.35 19.46
N THR A 413 -4.37 25.53 19.71
CA THR A 413 -2.96 25.68 20.11
C THR A 413 -2.65 25.02 21.45
N LEU A 414 -3.61 24.98 22.39
CA LEU A 414 -3.48 24.25 23.65
C LEU A 414 -3.43 22.74 23.40
N ARG A 415 -4.31 22.21 22.55
CA ARG A 415 -4.34 20.80 22.17
C ARG A 415 -3.06 20.39 21.45
N MET A 416 -2.56 21.21 20.52
CA MET A 416 -1.28 20.95 19.86
C MET A 416 -0.13 20.84 20.88
N ARG A 417 -0.06 21.76 21.85
CA ARG A 417 0.93 21.70 22.95
C ARG A 417 0.75 20.45 23.81
N ASP A 418 -0.48 20.15 24.21
CA ASP A 418 -0.80 19.05 25.12
C ASP A 418 -0.53 17.69 24.47
N GLU A 419 -0.81 17.53 23.17
CA GLU A 419 -0.50 16.33 22.41
C GLU A 419 1.01 16.12 22.24
N MET A 420 1.77 17.19 21.98
CA MET A 420 3.24 17.12 21.96
C MET A 420 3.80 16.71 23.33
N ALA A 421 3.26 17.27 24.42
CA ALA A 421 3.64 16.91 25.79
C ALA A 421 3.28 15.45 26.13
N ARG A 422 2.10 14.96 25.74
CA ARG A 422 1.68 13.55 25.91
C ARG A 422 2.59 12.57 25.18
N ALA A 423 3.19 12.99 24.07
CA ALA A 423 4.16 12.20 23.31
C ALA A 423 5.61 12.37 23.81
N SER A 424 5.83 13.09 24.93
CA SER A 424 7.15 13.41 25.47
C SER A 424 8.05 14.14 24.48
N LEU A 425 7.45 14.99 23.63
CA LEU A 425 8.13 15.83 22.65
C LEU A 425 8.24 17.29 23.13
N PRO A 426 9.22 18.07 22.62
CA PRO A 426 9.32 19.49 22.91
C PRO A 426 8.04 20.25 22.53
N PRO A 427 7.70 21.31 23.28
CA PRO A 427 6.56 22.16 22.93
C PRO A 427 6.77 22.82 21.55
N PRO A 428 5.70 23.09 20.79
CA PRO A 428 5.81 23.79 19.51
C PRO A 428 6.48 25.17 19.65
N GLU A 429 7.41 25.47 18.74
CA GLU A 429 8.09 26.77 18.68
C GLU A 429 7.53 27.62 17.54
N TYR A 430 7.31 28.90 17.81
CA TYR A 430 6.92 29.89 16.82
C TYR A 430 8.09 30.80 16.50
N ARG A 431 8.28 31.10 15.20
CA ARG A 431 9.11 32.20 14.73
C ARG A 431 8.27 33.16 13.90
N LEU A 432 8.31 34.43 14.26
CA LEU A 432 7.53 35.48 13.60
C LEU A 432 8.45 36.30 12.71
N GLY A 433 8.29 36.12 11.40
CA GLY A 433 8.86 37.02 10.42
C GLY A 433 8.07 38.32 10.30
N HIS A 434 8.51 39.19 9.40
CA HIS A 434 7.81 40.45 9.12
C HIS A 434 6.47 40.22 8.39
N ALA A 435 6.42 39.23 7.49
CA ALA A 435 5.25 38.94 6.67
C ALA A 435 4.87 37.45 6.67
N ASP A 436 5.47 36.64 7.53
CA ASP A 436 5.23 35.21 7.64
C ASP A 436 5.29 34.75 9.10
N THR A 437 4.64 33.63 9.37
CA THR A 437 4.65 32.94 10.65
C THR A 437 5.10 31.51 10.43
N GLU A 438 6.05 31.07 11.22
CA GLU A 438 6.56 29.71 11.17
C GLU A 438 6.28 28.98 12.49
N VAL A 439 5.74 27.77 12.38
CA VAL A 439 5.53 26.85 13.51
C VAL A 439 6.41 25.63 13.32
N ARG A 440 7.21 25.29 14.34
CA ARG A 440 8.12 24.15 14.34
C ARG A 440 7.69 23.13 15.39
N LEU A 441 7.45 21.91 14.95
CA LEU A 441 7.28 20.74 15.80
C LEU A 441 8.58 19.94 15.76
N PHE A 442 9.29 19.85 16.89
CA PHE A 442 10.54 19.08 16.97
C PHE A 442 10.29 17.64 17.46
N ASN A 443 11.15 16.72 17.02
CA ASN A 443 11.16 15.34 17.46
C ASN A 443 12.60 14.83 17.65
N ASP A 444 12.88 14.25 18.81
CA ASP A 444 14.16 13.62 19.13
C ASP A 444 14.11 12.14 18.73
N ILE A 445 14.32 11.88 17.44
CA ILE A 445 14.29 10.53 16.88
C ILE A 445 15.38 9.65 17.51
N ALA A 446 16.57 10.18 17.74
CA ALA A 446 17.68 9.40 18.29
C ALA A 446 17.38 8.92 19.71
N ARG A 447 16.88 9.79 20.60
CA ARG A 447 16.48 9.40 21.96
C ARG A 447 15.35 8.38 21.93
N ARG A 448 14.30 8.61 21.13
CA ARG A 448 13.15 7.70 21.04
C ARG A 448 13.51 6.35 20.43
N GLU A 449 14.38 6.32 19.43
CA GLU A 449 14.92 5.06 18.89
C GLU A 449 15.76 4.29 19.91
N VAL A 450 16.50 4.99 20.79
CA VAL A 450 17.29 4.39 21.87
C VAL A 450 16.39 3.90 23.02
N GLU A 451 15.39 4.68 23.44
CA GLU A 451 14.37 4.31 24.44
C GLU A 451 13.58 3.08 23.97
N TYR A 452 13.14 3.06 22.71
CA TYR A 452 12.43 1.91 22.14
C TYR A 452 13.34 0.71 21.81
N ARG A 453 14.65 0.92 21.60
CA ARG A 453 15.64 -0.18 21.49
C ARG A 453 16.00 -0.79 22.86
N HIS A 454 16.08 0.01 23.92
CA HIS A 454 16.50 -0.47 25.24
C HIS A 454 15.42 -1.32 25.92
N GLU A 455 14.15 -1.21 25.50
CA GLU A 455 13.09 -2.09 26.00
C GLU A 455 12.97 -3.43 25.26
N GLN A 456 13.59 -3.63 24.08
CA GLN A 456 13.48 -4.88 23.32
C GLN A 456 14.68 -5.10 22.37
N VAL A 457 15.36 -6.24 22.47
CA VAL A 457 15.87 -6.94 21.28
C VAL A 457 14.70 -7.81 20.82
N PRO A 458 13.89 -7.42 19.81
CA PRO A 458 12.81 -8.27 19.37
C PRO A 458 13.41 -9.34 18.48
N VAL A 459 13.22 -10.60 18.88
CA VAL A 459 13.07 -11.67 17.90
C VAL A 459 11.95 -11.23 16.96
N ALA A 460 12.21 -11.11 15.65
CA ALA A 460 11.18 -10.69 14.70
C ALA A 460 9.95 -11.61 14.81
N ASP A 461 8.76 -11.03 14.97
CA ASP A 461 7.51 -11.79 15.05
C ASP A 461 7.29 -12.58 13.75
N GLU A 462 7.62 -11.98 12.61
CA GLU A 462 7.51 -12.59 11.29
C GLU A 462 8.89 -13.08 10.85
N TYR A 463 8.96 -14.32 10.35
CA TYR A 463 10.22 -14.97 10.00
C TYR A 463 10.04 -15.99 8.86
N ALA A 464 11.13 -16.42 8.24
CA ALA A 464 11.14 -17.37 7.14
C ALA A 464 11.73 -18.73 7.57
N ASN A 465 11.44 -19.79 6.80
CA ASN A 465 12.13 -21.08 6.91
C ASN A 465 13.55 -21.08 6.32
N LEU A 466 14.32 -20.01 6.58
CA LEU A 466 15.66 -19.77 6.07
C LEU A 466 16.66 -19.75 7.22
N PHE A 467 17.73 -20.52 7.08
CA PHE A 467 18.79 -20.66 8.07
C PHE A 467 20.10 -20.21 7.44
N ALA A 468 20.78 -19.24 8.05
CA ALA A 468 21.97 -18.63 7.45
C ALA A 468 23.14 -19.63 7.44
N LEU A 469 23.93 -19.60 6.37
CA LEU A 469 25.19 -20.33 6.29
C LEU A 469 26.36 -19.38 6.55
N GLN A 470 27.09 -19.60 7.63
CA GLN A 470 28.33 -18.88 7.91
C GLN A 470 29.49 -19.60 7.22
N ILE A 471 30.28 -18.83 6.48
CA ILE A 471 31.38 -19.36 5.65
C ILE A 471 32.69 -18.94 6.31
N VAL A 472 33.44 -19.93 6.77
CA VAL A 472 34.70 -19.74 7.51
C VAL A 472 35.83 -20.33 6.69
N SER A 473 36.88 -19.54 6.42
CA SER A 473 38.11 -20.02 5.77
C SER A 473 38.94 -20.89 6.72
N GLU A 474 39.88 -21.69 6.19
CA GLU A 474 40.83 -22.49 7.00
C GLU A 474 41.60 -21.68 8.07
N GLY A 475 41.80 -20.36 7.84
CA GLY A 475 42.41 -19.44 8.81
C GLY A 475 41.45 -18.84 9.85
N GLY A 476 40.18 -19.24 9.86
CA GLY A 476 39.16 -18.75 10.80
C GLY A 476 38.52 -17.40 10.42
N ALA A 477 38.96 -16.75 9.34
CA ALA A 477 38.37 -15.49 8.88
C ALA A 477 37.06 -15.73 8.10
N PRO A 478 36.06 -14.83 8.22
CA PRO A 478 34.86 -14.85 7.38
C PRO A 478 35.26 -14.77 5.89
N SER A 479 34.65 -15.60 5.06
CA SER A 479 34.94 -15.70 3.63
C SER A 479 33.73 -15.29 2.80
N ASP A 480 33.96 -14.71 1.62
CA ASP A 480 32.89 -14.31 0.68
C ASP A 480 32.14 -15.54 0.14
N ALA A 481 30.82 -15.42 0.01
CA ALA A 481 29.95 -16.45 -0.55
C ALA A 481 30.05 -16.56 -2.07
N SER A 482 30.57 -15.55 -2.78
CA SER A 482 30.60 -15.51 -4.25
C SER A 482 31.19 -16.76 -4.93
N PRO A 483 32.37 -17.29 -4.52
CA PRO A 483 32.95 -18.49 -5.15
C PRO A 483 32.11 -19.76 -4.93
N ILE A 484 31.33 -19.82 -3.85
CA ILE A 484 30.44 -20.94 -3.53
C ILE A 484 29.14 -20.86 -4.35
N ARG A 485 28.67 -19.64 -4.62
CA ARG A 485 27.46 -19.39 -5.45
C ARG A 485 27.60 -19.92 -6.87
N GLU A 486 28.80 -19.85 -7.45
CA GLU A 486 29.08 -20.32 -8.81
C GLU A 486 29.14 -21.86 -8.92
N ARG A 487 29.39 -22.56 -7.80
CA ARG A 487 29.55 -24.03 -7.74
C ARG A 487 28.43 -24.72 -6.97
N ARG A 488 27.18 -24.27 -7.18
CA ARG A 488 25.99 -24.76 -6.46
C ARG A 488 25.77 -26.27 -6.55
N ASP A 489 26.01 -26.89 -7.72
CA ASP A 489 25.78 -28.32 -7.90
C ASP A 489 26.73 -29.18 -7.05
N GLU A 490 27.97 -28.71 -6.89
CA GLU A 490 28.92 -29.32 -5.98
C GLU A 490 28.47 -29.16 -4.52
N LEU A 491 27.99 -27.98 -4.13
CA LEU A 491 27.48 -27.74 -2.78
C LEU A 491 26.31 -28.67 -2.44
N PHE A 492 25.38 -28.89 -3.39
CA PHE A 492 24.33 -29.89 -3.22
C PHE A 492 24.88 -31.31 -3.09
N SER A 493 25.91 -31.67 -3.86
CA SER A 493 26.55 -32.99 -3.76
C SER A 493 27.21 -33.19 -2.39
N THR A 494 27.92 -32.18 -1.89
CA THR A 494 28.50 -32.18 -0.52
C THR A 494 27.43 -32.36 0.56
N LEU A 495 26.32 -31.62 0.49
CA LEU A 495 25.22 -31.76 1.44
C LEU A 495 24.59 -33.17 1.36
N ARG A 496 24.36 -33.70 0.16
CA ARG A 496 23.83 -35.06 -0.06
C ARG A 496 24.73 -36.10 0.60
N ASP A 497 26.03 -36.02 0.38
CA ASP A 497 26.98 -37.02 0.87
C ASP A 497 27.13 -36.92 2.40
N SER A 498 27.14 -35.71 2.97
CA SER A 498 27.10 -35.51 4.42
C SER A 498 25.81 -36.07 5.04
N LEU A 499 24.64 -35.82 4.44
CA LEU A 499 23.37 -36.39 4.90
C LEU A 499 23.43 -37.93 4.93
N ARG A 500 23.90 -38.56 3.84
CA ARG A 500 24.04 -40.02 3.74
C ARG A 500 24.97 -40.60 4.82
N GLY A 501 26.00 -39.84 5.22
CA GLY A 501 26.93 -40.19 6.29
C GLY A 501 26.33 -40.13 7.70
N HIS A 502 25.28 -39.35 7.93
CA HIS A 502 24.79 -39.02 9.28
C HIS A 502 23.33 -39.46 9.53
N GLU A 503 23.03 -40.74 9.31
CA GLU A 503 21.72 -41.37 9.56
C GLU A 503 20.53 -40.81 8.77
N TRP A 504 20.76 -40.05 7.70
CA TRP A 504 19.70 -39.65 6.77
C TRP A 504 19.61 -40.61 5.56
N HIS A 505 18.41 -40.74 5.02
CA HIS A 505 18.15 -41.37 3.74
C HIS A 505 17.71 -40.30 2.74
N VAL A 506 18.47 -40.13 1.66
CA VAL A 506 18.16 -39.18 0.60
C VAL A 506 17.15 -39.81 -0.36
N ASP A 507 15.91 -39.36 -0.29
CA ASP A 507 14.79 -39.85 -1.08
C ASP A 507 14.86 -39.40 -2.55
N ARG A 508 15.30 -38.17 -2.78
CA ARG A 508 15.37 -37.55 -4.11
C ARG A 508 16.36 -36.39 -4.11
N MET A 509 17.15 -36.28 -5.18
CA MET A 509 17.90 -35.09 -5.52
C MET A 509 17.66 -34.76 -7.00
N ALA A 510 17.03 -33.62 -7.28
CA ALA A 510 16.76 -33.15 -8.64
C ALA A 510 16.41 -31.66 -8.63
N HIS A 511 16.74 -30.94 -9.71
CA HIS A 511 16.36 -29.53 -9.92
C HIS A 511 16.72 -28.59 -8.75
N GLY A 512 17.92 -28.74 -8.17
CA GLY A 512 18.36 -27.90 -7.05
C GLY A 512 17.56 -28.11 -5.75
N ARG A 513 17.08 -29.33 -5.52
CA ARG A 513 16.36 -29.72 -4.31
C ARG A 513 16.77 -31.12 -3.88
N ILE A 514 17.05 -31.27 -2.59
CA ILE A 514 17.19 -32.56 -1.92
C ILE A 514 15.95 -32.79 -1.06
N VAL A 515 15.43 -34.02 -1.03
CA VAL A 515 14.43 -34.47 -0.05
C VAL A 515 15.04 -35.66 0.69
N ALA A 516 15.02 -35.61 2.01
CA ALA A 516 15.58 -36.67 2.85
C ALA A 516 14.78 -36.82 4.16
N HIS A 517 14.81 -38.03 4.73
CA HIS A 517 14.26 -38.33 6.04
C HIS A 517 15.31 -38.99 6.93
N ARG A 518 15.12 -38.91 8.26
CA ARG A 518 15.95 -39.62 9.23
C ARG A 518 15.60 -41.10 9.24
N ARG A 519 16.61 -41.98 9.26
CA ARG A 519 16.42 -43.43 9.34
C ARG A 519 15.70 -43.78 10.66
N GLY A 520 14.72 -44.67 10.59
CA GLY A 520 13.95 -45.12 11.77
C GLY A 520 12.92 -44.12 12.33
N ALA A 521 12.71 -42.97 11.69
CA ALA A 521 11.79 -41.94 12.18
C ALA A 521 10.32 -42.13 11.72
N ASP A 522 9.86 -43.36 11.44
CA ASP A 522 8.50 -43.57 10.91
C ASP A 522 7.38 -43.38 11.94
N TYR A 523 6.18 -43.08 11.45
CA TYR A 523 5.00 -42.89 12.31
C TYR A 523 4.49 -44.22 12.89
N ALA A 524 4.81 -44.47 14.17
CA ALA A 524 4.43 -45.68 14.89
C ALA A 524 2.91 -45.89 15.02
N ASP A 525 2.13 -44.80 15.06
CA ASP A 525 0.66 -44.83 15.22
C ASP A 525 -0.08 -45.40 14.00
N VAL A 526 0.62 -45.60 12.88
CA VAL A 526 0.05 -46.28 11.70
C VAL A 526 -0.08 -47.79 11.99
N PRO A 527 -1.23 -48.44 11.67
CA PRO A 527 -1.42 -49.86 11.95
C PRO A 527 -0.32 -50.76 11.39
N GLU A 528 0.10 -51.79 12.15
CA GLU A 528 1.19 -52.70 11.76
C GLU A 528 0.94 -53.37 10.40
N VAL A 529 -0.31 -53.74 10.10
CA VAL A 529 -0.70 -54.32 8.80
C VAL A 529 -0.36 -53.39 7.63
N VAL A 530 -0.45 -52.08 7.83
CA VAL A 530 -0.07 -51.07 6.83
C VAL A 530 1.45 -50.87 6.84
N ARG A 531 2.08 -50.74 8.03
CA ARG A 531 3.53 -50.52 8.17
C ARG A 531 4.40 -51.64 7.59
N SER A 532 3.88 -52.87 7.53
CA SER A 532 4.56 -54.00 6.88
C SER A 532 4.59 -53.91 5.34
N HIS A 533 3.78 -53.03 4.73
CA HIS A 533 3.71 -52.82 3.28
C HIS A 533 4.23 -51.43 2.87
N VAL A 534 3.88 -50.41 3.66
CA VAL A 534 4.11 -49.00 3.35
C VAL A 534 4.47 -48.24 4.63
N ARG A 535 5.54 -47.46 4.59
CA ARG A 535 5.97 -46.60 5.70
C ARG A 535 5.80 -45.12 5.41
N PHE A 536 5.55 -44.36 6.48
CA PHE A 536 5.32 -42.93 6.47
C PHE A 536 6.45 -42.25 7.23
N PHE A 537 7.21 -41.39 6.56
CA PHE A 537 8.39 -40.73 7.11
C PHE A 537 8.20 -39.21 7.16
N PRO A 538 8.51 -38.57 8.32
CA PRO A 538 8.74 -37.14 8.39
C PRO A 538 10.03 -36.83 7.65
N ALA A 539 9.90 -36.22 6.48
CA ALA A 539 11.00 -35.84 5.62
C ALA A 539 11.17 -34.32 5.62
N PHE A 540 12.27 -33.86 5.04
CA PHE A 540 12.58 -32.45 4.87
C PHE A 540 13.13 -32.21 3.47
N SER A 541 12.76 -31.08 2.89
CA SER A 541 13.32 -30.59 1.64
C SER A 541 14.34 -29.50 1.91
N PHE A 542 15.42 -29.52 1.12
CA PHE A 542 16.59 -28.66 1.29
C PHE A 542 16.85 -27.93 -0.04
N ARG A 543 16.94 -26.60 0.00
CA ARG A 543 17.33 -25.76 -1.14
C ARG A 543 18.22 -24.61 -0.68
N PHE A 544 19.21 -24.22 -1.48
CA PHE A 544 20.01 -23.02 -1.21
C PHE A 544 19.38 -21.76 -1.82
N ARG A 545 19.38 -20.66 -1.08
CA ARG A 545 18.81 -19.35 -1.46
C ARG A 545 19.78 -18.22 -1.14
N ASP A 546 19.80 -17.21 -1.99
CA ASP A 546 20.60 -16.00 -1.82
C ASP A 546 19.68 -14.81 -1.62
N TYR A 547 19.93 -14.02 -0.57
CA TYR A 547 19.28 -12.73 -0.36
C TYR A 547 20.33 -11.73 0.12
N GLY A 548 20.55 -10.66 -0.66
CA GLY A 548 21.71 -9.79 -0.47
C GLY A 548 23.01 -10.59 -0.60
N ASP A 549 23.94 -10.38 0.32
CA ASP A 549 25.25 -11.05 0.34
C ASP A 549 25.25 -12.35 1.16
N GLN A 550 24.11 -12.73 1.74
CA GLN A 550 24.00 -13.89 2.61
C GLN A 550 23.44 -15.11 1.85
N LEU A 551 24.09 -16.27 2.04
CA LEU A 551 23.62 -17.58 1.60
C LEU A 551 22.80 -18.23 2.72
N TYR A 552 21.66 -18.82 2.35
CA TYR A 552 20.73 -19.49 3.26
C TYR A 552 20.43 -20.92 2.81
N LEU A 553 20.26 -21.81 3.78
CA LEU A 553 19.58 -23.09 3.61
C LEU A 553 18.09 -22.90 3.89
N CYS A 554 17.26 -23.05 2.85
CA CYS A 554 15.81 -23.13 2.95
C CYS A 554 15.43 -24.59 3.28
N LEU A 555 14.86 -24.79 4.46
CA LEU A 555 14.46 -26.10 4.98
C LEU A 555 12.93 -26.15 5.09
N ASP A 556 12.27 -27.19 4.59
CA ASP A 556 10.81 -27.30 4.71
C ASP A 556 10.38 -28.75 4.98
N TYR A 557 9.44 -28.94 5.91
CA TYR A 557 8.93 -30.26 6.29
C TYR A 557 8.09 -30.91 5.19
N GLU A 558 8.22 -32.20 4.93
CA GLU A 558 7.40 -32.94 3.98
C GLU A 558 7.07 -34.34 4.50
N LEU A 559 6.07 -34.99 3.89
CA LEU A 559 5.73 -36.38 4.20
C LEU A 559 6.18 -37.26 3.03
N GLN A 560 6.99 -38.29 3.32
CA GLN A 560 7.32 -39.34 2.36
C GLN A 560 6.54 -40.61 2.70
N ILE A 561 5.88 -41.18 1.69
CA ILE A 561 5.17 -42.46 1.80
C ILE A 561 5.90 -43.43 0.89
N LYS A 562 6.47 -44.49 1.46
CA LYS A 562 7.40 -45.38 0.77
C LYS A 562 6.95 -46.82 0.87
N ASN A 563 6.98 -47.53 -0.25
CA ASN A 563 6.87 -48.98 -0.28
C ASN A 563 8.08 -49.62 0.39
N VAL A 564 7.85 -50.68 1.18
CA VAL A 564 8.93 -51.48 1.79
C VAL A 564 9.03 -52.89 1.25
N LEU A 565 8.10 -53.30 0.36
CA LEU A 565 8.09 -54.62 -0.25
C LEU A 565 9.07 -54.70 -1.42
N SER A 566 9.79 -55.82 -1.53
CA SER A 566 10.59 -56.12 -2.71
C SER A 566 9.72 -56.52 -3.90
N VAL A 567 10.30 -56.66 -5.09
CA VAL A 567 9.58 -57.07 -6.30
C VAL A 567 8.86 -58.41 -6.09
N GLN A 568 9.49 -59.37 -5.39
CA GLN A 568 8.96 -60.72 -5.20
C GLN A 568 7.52 -60.75 -4.63
N PRO A 569 7.21 -60.16 -3.45
CA PRO A 569 5.84 -60.11 -2.94
C PRO A 569 4.92 -59.19 -3.78
N LEU A 570 5.46 -58.18 -4.46
CA LEU A 570 4.66 -57.27 -5.27
C LEU A 570 4.11 -57.90 -6.54
N LEU A 571 4.75 -58.94 -7.07
CA LEU A 571 4.26 -59.69 -8.23
C LEU A 571 2.91 -60.39 -7.99
N GLN A 572 2.46 -60.51 -6.73
CA GLN A 572 1.11 -60.98 -6.39
C GLN A 572 0.03 -59.91 -6.64
N TYR A 573 0.43 -58.64 -6.70
CA TYR A 573 -0.47 -57.49 -6.77
C TYR A 573 -0.38 -56.75 -8.11
N PHE A 574 0.78 -56.80 -8.75
CA PHE A 574 1.10 -56.07 -9.98
C PHE A 574 1.79 -57.00 -10.99
N SER A 575 1.57 -56.75 -12.27
CA SER A 575 2.32 -57.42 -13.34
C SER A 575 3.77 -56.92 -13.43
N ALA A 576 4.64 -57.72 -14.06
CA ALA A 576 6.03 -57.33 -14.32
C ALA A 576 6.11 -56.00 -15.10
N ASP A 577 5.26 -55.84 -16.12
CA ASP A 577 5.20 -54.63 -16.96
C ASP A 577 4.81 -53.38 -16.16
N GLU A 578 3.90 -53.50 -15.18
CA GLU A 578 3.50 -52.38 -14.32
C GLU A 578 4.62 -51.91 -13.38
N LEU A 579 5.58 -52.78 -13.07
CA LEU A 579 6.75 -52.47 -12.23
C LEU A 579 7.97 -52.06 -13.08
N GLY A 580 7.98 -52.37 -14.37
CA GLY A 580 8.98 -51.92 -15.34
C GLY A 580 9.08 -50.39 -15.42
N GLY A 581 10.29 -49.87 -15.58
CA GLY A 581 10.59 -48.44 -15.66
C GLY A 581 10.58 -47.69 -14.32
N LEU A 582 10.10 -48.30 -13.22
CA LEU A 582 10.08 -47.65 -11.92
C LEU A 582 11.49 -47.48 -11.34
N ARG A 583 11.68 -46.39 -10.58
CA ARG A 583 12.86 -46.27 -9.70
C ARG A 583 12.78 -47.29 -8.58
N ALA A 584 13.91 -47.82 -8.14
CA ALA A 584 14.00 -48.79 -7.07
C ALA A 584 15.24 -48.56 -6.22
N THR A 585 15.18 -49.00 -4.96
CA THR A 585 16.34 -49.17 -4.10
C THR A 585 16.75 -50.63 -4.18
N VAL A 586 18.01 -50.89 -4.51
CA VAL A 586 18.53 -52.24 -4.73
C VAL A 586 19.63 -52.59 -3.75
N LYS A 587 19.68 -53.85 -3.34
CA LYS A 587 20.72 -54.40 -2.47
C LYS A 587 21.77 -55.12 -3.33
N TRP A 588 22.93 -54.51 -3.49
CA TRP A 588 24.06 -55.07 -4.23
C TRP A 588 25.37 -54.55 -3.63
N ASN A 589 26.04 -55.35 -2.79
CA ASN A 589 27.23 -54.92 -2.01
C ASN A 589 27.03 -53.62 -1.21
N GLY A 590 25.78 -53.33 -0.84
CA GLY A 590 25.35 -52.03 -0.35
C GLY A 590 23.93 -51.72 -0.84
N TRP A 591 23.40 -50.56 -0.46
CA TRP A 591 22.12 -50.07 -0.95
C TRP A 591 22.36 -49.00 -2.01
N HIS A 592 21.81 -49.19 -3.20
CA HIS A 592 21.97 -48.29 -4.34
C HIS A 592 20.62 -47.88 -4.92
N SER A 593 20.58 -46.71 -5.57
CA SER A 593 19.41 -46.31 -6.36
C SER A 593 19.56 -46.84 -7.79
N ALA A 594 18.48 -47.37 -8.35
CA ALA A 594 18.45 -47.89 -9.71
C ALA A 594 17.09 -47.67 -10.38
N ARG A 595 16.99 -47.98 -11.67
CA ARG A 595 15.73 -48.03 -12.43
C ARG A 595 15.51 -49.44 -12.97
N ILE A 596 14.30 -49.97 -12.79
CA ILE A 596 13.91 -51.30 -13.27
C ILE A 596 13.75 -51.24 -14.79
N LYS A 597 14.43 -52.13 -15.52
CA LYS A 597 14.33 -52.26 -16.98
C LYS A 597 13.36 -53.37 -17.35
N SER A 598 13.54 -54.55 -16.78
CA SER A 598 12.65 -55.72 -16.98
C SER A 598 12.66 -56.62 -15.75
N ILE A 599 11.65 -57.50 -15.66
CA ILE A 599 11.53 -58.51 -14.60
C ILE A 599 11.22 -59.84 -15.30
N ASP A 600 12.17 -60.78 -15.26
CA ASP A 600 12.13 -62.03 -16.02
C ASP A 600 12.61 -63.19 -15.14
N ALA A 601 11.85 -64.29 -15.09
CA ALA A 601 12.25 -65.55 -14.45
C ALA A 601 12.84 -65.43 -13.02
N GLY A 602 12.31 -64.52 -12.19
CA GLY A 602 12.78 -64.31 -10.80
C GLY A 602 14.01 -63.41 -10.65
N LEU A 603 14.48 -62.82 -11.76
CA LEU A 603 15.51 -61.80 -11.81
C LEU A 603 14.93 -60.45 -12.24
N VAL A 604 15.55 -59.37 -11.76
CA VAL A 604 15.21 -58.00 -12.11
C VAL A 604 16.44 -57.35 -12.72
N THR A 605 16.33 -56.92 -13.97
CA THR A 605 17.38 -56.15 -14.62
C THR A 605 17.19 -54.68 -14.26
N VAL A 606 18.20 -54.08 -13.65
CA VAL A 606 18.18 -52.68 -13.25
C VAL A 606 19.35 -51.90 -13.85
N THR A 607 19.14 -50.62 -14.11
CA THR A 607 20.20 -49.66 -14.47
C THR A 607 20.52 -48.84 -13.23
N MET A 608 21.78 -48.85 -12.77
CA MET A 608 22.19 -48.12 -11.56
C MET A 608 22.28 -46.61 -11.83
N ASP A 609 21.74 -45.78 -10.93
CA ASP A 609 21.76 -44.32 -11.06
C ASP A 609 23.17 -43.74 -10.79
N GLU A 610 24.00 -44.43 -9.98
CA GLU A 610 25.32 -43.95 -9.52
C GLU A 610 26.48 -44.40 -10.42
N PHE A 611 26.25 -45.36 -11.32
CA PHE A 611 27.25 -45.92 -12.22
C PHE A 611 26.70 -45.82 -13.64
N GLU A 612 27.17 -44.84 -14.43
CA GLU A 612 26.64 -44.52 -15.76
C GLU A 612 26.42 -45.78 -16.61
N ASN A 613 25.14 -46.07 -16.91
CA ASN A 613 24.68 -47.17 -17.75
C ASN A 613 25.12 -48.59 -17.33
N VAL A 614 25.48 -48.81 -16.06
CA VAL A 614 25.77 -50.17 -15.59
C VAL A 614 24.46 -50.91 -15.34
N GLU A 615 24.21 -51.92 -16.17
CA GLU A 615 23.11 -52.87 -15.97
C GLU A 615 23.53 -54.00 -15.04
N LYS A 616 22.63 -54.34 -14.11
CA LYS A 616 22.80 -55.49 -13.21
C LYS A 616 21.50 -56.27 -13.12
N SER A 617 21.63 -57.59 -13.15
CA SER A 617 20.54 -58.51 -12.86
C SER A 617 20.64 -58.95 -11.41
N LEU A 618 19.59 -58.68 -10.64
CA LEU A 618 19.49 -58.95 -9.21
C LEU A 618 18.29 -59.85 -8.93
N GLY A 619 18.28 -60.55 -7.80
CA GLY A 619 17.12 -61.32 -7.38
C GLY A 619 15.91 -60.43 -7.08
N THR A 620 14.69 -60.91 -7.33
CA THR A 620 13.46 -60.16 -7.01
C THR A 620 13.31 -59.77 -5.54
N ALA A 621 14.01 -60.46 -4.62
CA ALA A 621 14.04 -60.14 -3.20
C ALA A 621 14.91 -58.92 -2.86
N ASP A 622 15.90 -58.61 -3.70
CA ASP A 622 16.91 -57.57 -3.46
C ASP A 622 16.54 -56.22 -4.07
N VAL A 623 15.39 -56.11 -4.73
CA VAL A 623 14.93 -54.90 -5.42
C VAL A 623 13.63 -54.40 -4.78
N ILE A 624 13.65 -53.19 -4.21
CA ILE A 624 12.48 -52.53 -3.62
C ILE A 624 12.04 -51.37 -4.54
N PRO A 625 10.96 -51.53 -5.32
CA PRO A 625 10.48 -50.48 -6.21
C PRO A 625 9.85 -49.32 -5.43
N ASN A 626 10.07 -48.10 -5.91
CA ASN A 626 9.38 -46.89 -5.47
C ASN A 626 8.02 -46.79 -6.16
N LEU A 627 7.00 -47.33 -5.50
CA LEU A 627 5.64 -47.40 -6.05
C LEU A 627 5.00 -46.00 -6.17
N PRO A 628 4.39 -45.66 -7.32
CA PRO A 628 3.54 -44.48 -7.44
C PRO A 628 2.37 -44.51 -6.45
N MET A 629 1.87 -43.34 -6.03
CA MET A 629 0.77 -43.23 -5.05
C MET A 629 -0.47 -44.05 -5.44
N ARG A 630 -0.81 -44.11 -6.73
CA ARG A 630 -1.91 -44.93 -7.27
C ARG A 630 -1.72 -46.44 -7.03
N HIS A 631 -0.48 -46.93 -7.07
CA HIS A 631 -0.16 -48.33 -6.79
C HIS A 631 -0.20 -48.58 -5.28
N ILE A 632 0.29 -47.64 -4.48
CA ILE A 632 0.18 -47.69 -3.01
C ILE A 632 -1.28 -47.77 -2.58
N ASP A 633 -2.16 -46.91 -3.12
CA ASP A 633 -3.59 -46.92 -2.81
C ASP A 633 -4.24 -48.27 -3.20
N ARG A 634 -3.93 -48.78 -4.39
CA ARG A 634 -4.43 -50.09 -4.86
C ARG A 634 -3.97 -51.24 -3.96
N LEU A 635 -2.71 -51.23 -3.54
CA LEU A 635 -2.14 -52.22 -2.63
C LEU A 635 -2.87 -52.18 -1.28
N LEU A 636 -3.00 -51.00 -0.68
CA LEU A 636 -3.64 -50.83 0.64
C LEU A 636 -5.13 -51.16 0.63
N ARG A 637 -5.87 -50.89 -0.46
CA ARG A 637 -7.27 -51.33 -0.59
C ARG A 637 -7.43 -52.86 -0.52
N ARG A 638 -6.43 -53.63 -0.96
CA ARG A 638 -6.45 -55.09 -0.88
C ARG A 638 -6.06 -55.60 0.51
N VAL A 639 -5.00 -55.05 1.10
CA VAL A 639 -4.43 -55.58 2.35
C VAL A 639 -5.03 -54.96 3.62
N ALA A 640 -5.56 -53.74 3.52
CA ALA A 640 -6.19 -53.01 4.62
C ALA A 640 -7.41 -52.18 4.12
N PRO A 641 -8.53 -52.82 3.72
CA PRO A 641 -9.65 -52.15 3.05
C PRO A 641 -10.31 -51.00 3.84
N ARG A 642 -10.19 -51.03 5.19
CA ARG A 642 -10.74 -49.99 6.08
C ARG A 642 -9.77 -48.81 6.31
N PHE A 643 -8.54 -48.87 5.79
CA PHE A 643 -7.55 -47.83 5.97
C PHE A 643 -7.70 -46.73 4.91
N ASP A 644 -7.99 -45.51 5.37
CA ASP A 644 -8.10 -44.34 4.49
C ASP A 644 -6.73 -43.66 4.33
N LEU A 645 -6.00 -44.06 3.29
CA LEU A 645 -4.68 -43.51 2.95
C LEU A 645 -4.75 -41.99 2.72
N HIS A 646 -5.78 -41.49 2.06
CA HIS A 646 -5.90 -40.08 1.70
C HIS A 646 -6.10 -39.20 2.94
N LYS A 647 -6.95 -39.63 3.89
CA LYS A 647 -7.15 -38.96 5.17
C LYS A 647 -5.86 -38.95 6.00
N VAL A 648 -5.20 -40.11 6.14
CA VAL A 648 -3.95 -40.21 6.92
C VAL A 648 -2.84 -39.34 6.29
N LYS A 649 -2.69 -39.37 4.96
CA LYS A 649 -1.76 -38.49 4.25
C LYS A 649 -2.02 -37.01 4.56
N LYS A 650 -3.27 -36.55 4.50
CA LYS A 650 -3.63 -35.15 4.80
C LYS A 650 -3.34 -34.78 6.26
N THR A 651 -3.56 -35.69 7.20
CA THR A 651 -3.25 -35.47 8.62
C THR A 651 -1.75 -35.36 8.86
N LEU A 652 -0.97 -36.34 8.39
CA LEU A 652 0.48 -36.41 8.64
C LEU A 652 1.25 -35.31 7.89
N SER A 653 0.80 -34.91 6.71
CA SER A 653 1.34 -33.77 5.96
C SER A 653 0.89 -32.40 6.49
N LEU A 654 0.10 -32.38 7.57
CA LEU A 654 -0.49 -31.19 8.19
C LEU A 654 -1.53 -30.44 7.35
N ALA A 655 -1.90 -30.94 6.16
CA ALA A 655 -2.74 -30.25 5.18
C ALA A 655 -4.18 -29.92 5.68
N ASN A 656 -4.69 -30.67 6.65
CA ASN A 656 -6.04 -30.46 7.21
C ASN A 656 -6.03 -29.84 8.62
N GLN A 657 -4.87 -29.41 9.13
CA GLN A 657 -4.77 -28.84 10.47
C GLN A 657 -4.84 -27.31 10.42
N PRO A 658 -5.61 -26.65 11.29
CA PRO A 658 -5.71 -25.19 11.34
C PRO A 658 -4.42 -24.52 11.84
N ASP A 659 -3.70 -25.12 12.79
CA ASP A 659 -2.44 -24.59 13.34
C ASP A 659 -1.19 -25.20 12.67
N ALA A 660 -1.36 -25.73 11.46
CA ALA A 660 -0.31 -26.44 10.72
C ALA A 660 0.96 -25.61 10.54
N SER A 661 0.84 -24.29 10.36
CA SER A 661 1.98 -23.39 10.19
C SER A 661 2.91 -23.39 11.39
N ARG A 662 2.36 -23.40 12.62
CA ARG A 662 3.15 -23.47 13.87
C ARG A 662 3.88 -24.80 13.99
N VAL A 663 3.13 -25.90 13.84
CA VAL A 663 3.69 -27.27 13.92
C VAL A 663 4.77 -27.48 12.85
N ARG A 664 4.56 -26.96 11.64
CA ARG A 664 5.54 -27.04 10.56
C ARG A 664 6.79 -26.23 10.84
N ALA A 665 6.64 -25.01 11.39
CA ALA A 665 7.77 -24.17 11.77
C ALA A 665 8.58 -24.81 12.89
N GLU A 666 7.94 -25.37 13.92
CA GLU A 666 8.59 -26.11 15.01
C GLU A 666 9.37 -27.33 14.50
N ARG A 667 8.75 -28.16 13.65
CA ARG A 667 9.43 -29.31 13.04
C ARG A 667 10.63 -28.91 12.19
N THR A 668 10.49 -27.81 11.44
CA THR A 668 11.57 -27.27 10.60
C THR A 668 12.72 -26.75 11.45
N GLN A 669 12.41 -26.00 12.52
CA GLN A 669 13.38 -25.50 13.48
C GLN A 669 14.15 -26.65 14.15
N ALA A 670 13.43 -27.67 14.63
CA ALA A 670 14.05 -28.84 15.27
C ALA A 670 14.97 -29.60 14.30
N ALA A 671 14.58 -29.72 13.04
CA ALA A 671 15.43 -30.31 12.01
C ALA A 671 16.67 -29.46 11.72
N ALA A 672 16.57 -28.13 11.69
CA ALA A 672 17.72 -27.25 11.53
C ALA A 672 18.73 -27.40 12.68
N SER A 673 18.27 -27.46 13.93
CA SER A 673 19.14 -27.73 15.08
C SER A 673 19.85 -29.08 14.98
N ALA A 674 19.09 -30.13 14.65
CA ALA A 674 19.62 -31.46 14.41
C ALA A 674 20.71 -31.51 13.31
N LEU A 675 20.49 -30.78 12.21
CA LEU A 675 21.46 -30.71 11.12
C LEU A 675 22.73 -29.95 11.53
N ALA A 676 22.58 -28.85 12.27
CA ALA A 676 23.71 -28.08 12.76
C ALA A 676 24.63 -28.91 13.67
N GLU A 677 24.06 -29.83 14.45
CA GLU A 677 24.79 -30.72 15.35
C GLU A 677 25.43 -31.92 14.64
N THR A 678 24.75 -32.54 13.66
CA THR A 678 25.21 -33.83 13.11
C THR A 678 25.69 -33.77 11.67
N VAL A 679 25.20 -32.87 10.82
CA VAL A 679 25.50 -32.84 9.37
C VAL A 679 26.47 -31.71 9.02
N PHE A 680 26.43 -30.62 9.79
CA PHE A 680 27.33 -29.46 9.64
C PHE A 680 28.48 -29.55 10.67
N PRO A 681 29.65 -28.94 10.38
CA PRO A 681 29.95 -28.12 9.20
C PRO A 681 30.16 -28.94 7.92
N LEU A 682 29.78 -28.35 6.78
CA LEU A 682 30.09 -28.92 5.47
C LEU A 682 31.47 -28.43 5.01
N GLN A 683 32.32 -29.35 4.57
CA GLN A 683 33.61 -29.01 3.96
C GLN A 683 33.42 -28.74 2.45
N PHE A 684 33.81 -27.56 1.99
CA PHE A 684 33.68 -27.15 0.59
C PHE A 684 34.97 -26.46 0.10
N GLY A 685 35.85 -27.23 -0.54
CA GLY A 685 37.22 -26.76 -0.83
C GLY A 685 37.95 -26.40 0.48
N ALA A 686 38.55 -25.20 0.52
CA ALA A 686 39.21 -24.64 1.71
C ALA A 686 38.24 -23.92 2.69
N ASN A 687 36.94 -23.96 2.44
CA ASN A 687 35.93 -23.30 3.28
C ASN A 687 35.13 -24.32 4.09
N ARG A 688 34.76 -23.94 5.32
CA ARG A 688 33.81 -24.65 6.18
C ARG A 688 32.52 -23.86 6.27
N LEU A 689 31.41 -24.50 5.93
CA LEU A 689 30.08 -23.90 6.05
C LEU A 689 29.44 -24.37 7.35
N GLN A 690 29.01 -23.43 8.20
CA GLN A 690 28.28 -23.69 9.43
C GLN A 690 26.83 -23.24 9.29
N LEU A 691 25.90 -24.01 9.86
CA LEU A 691 24.47 -23.69 9.84
C LEU A 691 24.08 -22.92 11.09
N VAL A 692 23.58 -21.69 10.92
CA VAL A 692 22.95 -20.92 11.99
C VAL A 692 21.54 -21.45 12.20
N THR A 693 21.23 -21.88 13.42
CA THR A 693 19.96 -22.50 13.75
C THR A 693 18.84 -21.48 13.93
N GLU A 694 19.12 -20.22 14.20
CA GLU A 694 18.09 -19.19 14.27
C GLU A 694 17.51 -18.88 12.88
N PRO A 695 16.17 -18.93 12.71
CA PRO A 695 15.55 -18.67 11.43
C PRO A 695 15.57 -17.18 11.11
N LYS A 696 15.71 -16.83 9.83
CA LYS A 696 15.76 -15.45 9.35
C LYS A 696 14.46 -14.70 9.67
N GLY A 697 14.54 -13.72 10.57
CA GLY A 697 13.49 -12.72 10.79
C GLY A 697 13.27 -11.84 9.55
N LEU A 698 12.04 -11.40 9.34
CA LEU A 698 11.69 -10.45 8.27
C LEU A 698 11.92 -9.01 8.73
N ALA A 699 12.53 -8.22 7.85
CA ALA A 699 12.86 -6.83 8.12
C ALA A 699 11.59 -5.94 8.08
N ARG A 700 11.37 -5.12 9.11
CA ARG A 700 10.30 -4.10 9.13
C ARG A 700 10.84 -2.75 8.64
N ARG A 701 9.96 -1.92 8.09
CA ARG A 701 10.31 -0.61 7.50
C ARG A 701 11.12 0.23 8.50
N GLY A 702 12.36 0.59 8.13
CA GLY A 702 13.28 1.36 8.98
C GLY A 702 14.42 0.55 9.62
N SER A 703 14.47 -0.78 9.44
CA SER A 703 15.64 -1.56 9.83
C SER A 703 16.84 -1.29 8.94
N THR A 704 18.04 -1.41 9.52
CA THR A 704 19.32 -1.34 8.78
C THR A 704 19.48 -2.50 7.80
N ASP A 705 18.88 -3.66 8.11
CA ASP A 705 18.73 -4.78 7.19
C ASP A 705 17.55 -4.53 6.25
N THR A 706 17.81 -4.45 4.95
CA THR A 706 16.79 -4.27 3.90
C THR A 706 16.44 -5.57 3.19
N SER A 707 17.10 -6.69 3.53
CA SER A 707 16.82 -8.00 2.96
C SER A 707 15.52 -8.57 3.51
N LEU A 708 14.67 -9.11 2.62
CA LEU A 708 13.39 -9.71 2.99
C LEU A 708 12.49 -8.76 3.81
N ALA A 709 12.38 -7.51 3.35
CA ALA A 709 11.52 -6.51 3.97
C ALA A 709 10.05 -6.86 3.75
N VAL A 710 9.27 -6.89 4.84
CA VAL A 710 7.84 -7.22 4.85
C VAL A 710 6.97 -5.96 4.85
N PHE A 711 5.91 -5.99 4.05
CA PHE A 711 4.94 -4.92 3.87
C PHE A 711 3.52 -5.49 3.91
N ARG A 712 2.54 -4.66 4.24
CA ARG A 712 1.13 -5.07 4.33
C ARG A 712 0.27 -4.25 3.37
N LEU A 713 -0.60 -4.94 2.65
CA LEU A 713 -1.62 -4.35 1.79
C LEU A 713 -2.99 -4.40 2.45
N THR A 714 -3.86 -3.47 2.06
CA THR A 714 -5.29 -3.52 2.39
C THR A 714 -5.96 -4.65 1.59
N GLU A 715 -6.88 -5.37 2.23
CA GLU A 715 -7.65 -6.41 1.56
C GLU A 715 -8.53 -5.80 0.44
N PRO A 716 -8.42 -6.26 -0.82
CA PRO A 716 -9.22 -5.72 -1.92
C PRO A 716 -10.70 -6.03 -1.75
N LYS A 717 -11.55 -5.04 -2.05
CA LYS A 717 -13.01 -5.19 -2.15
C LYS A 717 -13.40 -5.61 -3.57
N VAL A 718 -14.56 -6.25 -3.71
CA VAL A 718 -15.20 -6.51 -5.01
C VAL A 718 -16.59 -5.88 -5.04
N LEU A 719 -17.05 -5.56 -6.25
CA LEU A 719 -18.30 -4.90 -6.57
C LEU A 719 -19.38 -5.92 -6.98
N PHE A 720 -20.57 -5.76 -6.43
CA PHE A 720 -21.77 -6.56 -6.67
C PHE A 720 -22.90 -5.70 -7.26
N HIS A 721 -24.11 -6.26 -7.36
CA HIS A 721 -25.29 -5.53 -7.81
C HIS A 721 -25.52 -4.23 -6.99
N GLY A 722 -26.00 -3.18 -7.65
CA GLY A 722 -26.34 -1.90 -7.01
C GLY A 722 -25.14 -1.20 -6.37
N ASP A 723 -23.96 -1.35 -6.98
CA ASP A 723 -22.68 -0.77 -6.58
C ASP A 723 -22.24 -1.09 -5.14
N GLN A 724 -22.74 -2.19 -4.58
CA GLN A 724 -22.39 -2.65 -3.24
C GLN A 724 -21.00 -3.29 -3.22
N GLN A 725 -20.19 -2.99 -2.20
CA GLN A 725 -18.81 -3.44 -2.11
C GLN A 725 -18.51 -4.15 -0.79
N THR A 726 -17.81 -5.28 -0.87
CA THR A 726 -17.31 -5.99 0.31
C THR A 726 -16.05 -6.81 -0.02
N PRO A 727 -15.12 -7.00 0.93
CA PRO A 727 -13.99 -7.91 0.75
C PRO A 727 -14.38 -9.40 0.91
N ASP A 728 -15.54 -9.71 1.48
CA ASP A 728 -16.05 -11.08 1.63
C ASP A 728 -16.96 -11.45 0.44
N ILE A 729 -16.43 -12.31 -0.45
CA ILE A 729 -17.09 -12.71 -1.68
C ILE A 729 -18.40 -13.45 -1.39
N ARG A 730 -18.37 -14.37 -0.43
CA ARG A 730 -19.52 -15.22 -0.12
C ARG A 730 -20.65 -14.41 0.51
N ASP A 731 -20.32 -13.51 1.43
CA ASP A 731 -21.29 -12.59 2.02
C ASP A 731 -21.90 -11.68 0.94
N GLY A 732 -21.03 -11.07 0.12
CA GLY A 732 -21.43 -10.15 -0.93
C GLY A 732 -22.39 -10.75 -1.96
N ILE A 733 -22.02 -11.89 -2.57
CA ILE A 733 -22.87 -12.54 -3.58
C ILE A 733 -24.21 -13.00 -3.01
N THR A 734 -24.23 -13.43 -1.75
CA THR A 734 -25.44 -13.91 -1.07
C THR A 734 -26.38 -12.75 -0.70
N ARG A 735 -25.83 -11.61 -0.28
CA ARG A 735 -26.60 -10.45 0.17
C ARG A 735 -27.08 -9.60 -0.99
N PHE A 736 -26.19 -9.28 -1.91
CA PHE A 736 -26.41 -8.28 -2.96
C PHE A 736 -26.71 -8.91 -4.32
N GLY A 737 -26.29 -10.16 -4.56
CA GLY A 737 -26.42 -10.80 -5.87
C GLY A 737 -25.29 -10.43 -6.83
N SER A 738 -25.33 -10.97 -8.04
CA SER A 738 -24.30 -10.80 -9.07
C SER A 738 -24.20 -9.37 -9.58
N TYR A 739 -22.99 -8.94 -9.92
CA TYR A 739 -22.72 -7.65 -10.55
C TYR A 739 -23.59 -7.44 -11.81
N ALA A 740 -23.52 -8.37 -12.77
CA ALA A 740 -24.48 -8.42 -13.87
C ALA A 740 -25.76 -9.10 -13.37
N HIS A 741 -26.89 -8.41 -13.38
CA HIS A 741 -28.15 -8.90 -12.82
C HIS A 741 -29.34 -8.77 -13.80
N GLU A 742 -29.07 -8.77 -15.09
CA GLU A 742 -30.12 -8.77 -16.10
C GLU A 742 -30.87 -10.12 -16.09
N PRO A 743 -32.21 -10.11 -15.96
CA PRO A 743 -33.00 -11.35 -15.93
C PRO A 743 -32.75 -12.20 -17.18
N THR A 744 -32.18 -13.39 -16.98
CA THR A 744 -31.83 -14.32 -18.05
C THR A 744 -32.53 -15.66 -17.85
N GLN A 745 -33.21 -16.16 -18.88
CA GLN A 745 -33.75 -17.52 -18.91
C GLN A 745 -32.65 -18.48 -19.37
N LEU A 746 -32.35 -19.50 -18.57
CA LEU A 746 -31.37 -20.54 -18.89
C LEU A 746 -32.03 -21.91 -18.86
N GLU A 747 -31.99 -22.60 -19.99
CA GLU A 747 -32.40 -23.98 -20.16
C GLU A 747 -31.25 -24.94 -19.79
N LEU A 748 -31.49 -25.76 -18.78
CA LEU A 748 -30.63 -26.87 -18.43
C LEU A 748 -31.08 -28.09 -19.23
N VAL A 749 -30.13 -28.80 -19.83
CA VAL A 749 -30.31 -30.13 -20.44
C VAL A 749 -29.69 -31.16 -19.51
N PRO A 750 -30.48 -31.78 -18.61
CA PRO A 750 -29.95 -32.70 -17.62
C PRO A 750 -29.79 -34.09 -18.22
N ILE A 751 -28.60 -34.67 -18.07
CA ILE A 751 -28.28 -36.04 -18.52
C ILE A 751 -27.71 -36.82 -17.34
N CYS A 752 -28.32 -37.96 -17.02
CA CYS A 752 -27.86 -38.85 -15.96
C CYS A 752 -28.22 -40.31 -16.23
N THR A 753 -27.76 -41.21 -15.37
CA THR A 753 -28.19 -42.61 -15.38
C THR A 753 -29.64 -42.71 -14.92
N GLN A 754 -30.30 -43.81 -15.28
CA GLN A 754 -31.68 -44.09 -14.86
C GLN A 754 -31.85 -43.99 -13.32
N ASP A 755 -30.90 -44.50 -12.56
CA ASP A 755 -30.92 -44.52 -11.08
C ASP A 755 -30.73 -43.13 -10.45
N SER A 756 -30.12 -42.20 -11.19
CA SER A 756 -29.85 -40.84 -10.72
C SER A 756 -30.92 -39.82 -11.13
N ARG A 757 -31.95 -40.24 -11.87
CA ARG A 757 -33.01 -39.35 -12.42
C ARG A 757 -33.64 -38.44 -11.37
N ASP A 758 -34.14 -39.04 -10.28
CA ASP A 758 -34.84 -38.30 -9.23
C ASP A 758 -33.89 -37.38 -8.46
N ARG A 759 -32.63 -37.81 -8.28
CA ARG A 759 -31.58 -36.98 -7.65
C ARG A 759 -31.20 -35.78 -8.50
N MET A 760 -31.10 -35.97 -9.82
CA MET A 760 -30.82 -34.89 -10.77
C MET A 760 -31.97 -33.87 -10.78
N ALA A 761 -33.23 -34.34 -10.84
CA ALA A 761 -34.39 -33.46 -10.74
C ALA A 761 -34.41 -32.67 -9.41
N ALA A 762 -34.17 -33.35 -8.29
CA ALA A 762 -34.10 -32.71 -6.97
C ALA A 762 -32.94 -31.68 -6.87
N LEU A 763 -31.79 -31.97 -7.48
CA LEU A 763 -30.68 -31.04 -7.57
C LEU A 763 -31.07 -29.77 -8.34
N ILE A 764 -31.74 -29.91 -9.49
CA ILE A 764 -32.14 -28.76 -10.30
C ILE A 764 -33.15 -27.89 -9.54
N GLU A 765 -34.15 -28.49 -8.89
CA GLU A 765 -35.10 -27.73 -8.07
C GLU A 765 -34.39 -27.01 -6.92
N ARG A 766 -33.40 -27.66 -6.30
CA ARG A 766 -32.56 -27.01 -5.30
C ARG A 766 -31.75 -25.85 -5.87
N LEU A 767 -31.20 -25.99 -7.07
CA LEU A 767 -30.46 -24.90 -7.74
C LEU A 767 -31.39 -23.71 -8.04
N LYS A 768 -32.65 -23.97 -8.38
CA LYS A 768 -33.68 -22.94 -8.63
C LYS A 768 -34.11 -22.21 -7.37
N VAL A 769 -34.58 -22.96 -6.36
CA VAL A 769 -35.21 -22.41 -5.14
C VAL A 769 -34.17 -21.93 -4.12
N GLY A 770 -33.02 -22.58 -4.08
CA GLY A 770 -31.99 -22.37 -3.07
C GLY A 770 -32.24 -23.14 -1.77
N LYS A 771 -31.24 -23.13 -0.90
CA LYS A 771 -31.30 -23.70 0.46
C LYS A 771 -30.34 -22.93 1.37
N TYR A 772 -30.78 -22.63 2.59
CA TYR A 772 -29.95 -21.98 3.62
C TYR A 772 -29.32 -20.65 3.15
N LYS A 773 -27.99 -20.58 3.03
CA LYS A 773 -27.23 -19.39 2.60
C LYS A 773 -27.30 -19.12 1.09
N TYR A 774 -27.91 -19.99 0.31
CA TYR A 774 -28.12 -19.78 -1.12
C TYR A 774 -29.60 -19.48 -1.39
N LYS A 775 -29.89 -18.33 -2.01
CA LYS A 775 -31.28 -17.83 -2.20
C LYS A 775 -31.94 -18.32 -3.49
N GLY A 776 -31.31 -19.22 -4.22
CA GLY A 776 -31.76 -19.67 -5.55
C GLY A 776 -31.12 -18.87 -6.68
N SER A 777 -31.15 -19.43 -7.89
CA SER A 777 -30.35 -18.95 -9.02
C SER A 777 -30.83 -17.60 -9.52
N GLU A 778 -32.15 -17.42 -9.60
CA GLU A 778 -32.77 -16.17 -10.06
C GLU A 778 -32.47 -15.01 -9.10
N ARG A 779 -32.67 -15.21 -7.79
CA ARG A 779 -32.41 -14.16 -6.79
C ARG A 779 -30.93 -13.84 -6.59
N THR A 780 -30.04 -14.80 -6.84
CA THR A 780 -28.59 -14.63 -6.60
C THR A 780 -27.88 -14.13 -7.85
N PHE A 781 -28.22 -14.65 -9.02
CA PHE A 781 -27.47 -14.43 -10.27
C PHE A 781 -28.30 -13.75 -11.37
N GLY A 782 -29.57 -13.44 -11.14
CA GLY A 782 -30.50 -12.98 -12.19
C GLY A 782 -30.81 -14.07 -13.22
N ALA A 783 -30.39 -15.32 -12.98
CA ALA A 783 -30.49 -16.41 -13.93
C ALA A 783 -31.57 -17.41 -13.52
N ARG A 784 -32.67 -17.46 -14.28
CA ARG A 784 -33.78 -18.39 -14.03
C ARG A 784 -33.51 -19.71 -14.74
N PHE A 785 -33.28 -20.76 -13.96
CA PHE A 785 -33.05 -22.11 -14.50
C PHE A 785 -34.38 -22.81 -14.81
N GLY A 786 -34.51 -23.33 -16.02
CA GLY A 786 -35.60 -24.20 -16.46
C GLY A 786 -35.05 -25.48 -17.08
N TYR A 787 -35.85 -26.53 -17.15
CA TYR A 787 -35.54 -27.75 -17.91
C TYR A 787 -36.86 -28.38 -18.36
N HIS A 788 -36.84 -29.10 -19.49
CA HIS A 788 -38.03 -29.77 -20.02
C HIS A 788 -38.20 -31.18 -19.45
N THR A 789 -37.17 -32.00 -19.56
CA THR A 789 -37.14 -33.37 -19.03
C THR A 789 -35.72 -33.73 -18.60
N VAL A 790 -35.57 -34.71 -17.72
CA VAL A 790 -34.28 -35.33 -17.41
C VAL A 790 -34.08 -36.48 -18.39
N VAL A 791 -33.02 -36.39 -19.20
CA VAL A 791 -32.63 -37.44 -20.15
C VAL A 791 -31.85 -38.51 -19.41
N THR A 792 -32.26 -39.78 -19.57
CA THR A 792 -31.63 -40.90 -18.87
C THR A 792 -31.00 -41.91 -19.84
N THR A 793 -29.86 -42.47 -19.45
CA THR A 793 -29.19 -43.58 -20.15
C THR A 793 -29.07 -44.80 -19.25
N ALA A 794 -28.85 -45.99 -19.84
CA ALA A 794 -28.66 -47.21 -19.06
C ALA A 794 -27.27 -47.25 -18.39
N SER A 795 -26.27 -46.64 -19.04
CA SER A 795 -24.90 -46.55 -18.53
C SER A 795 -24.28 -45.17 -18.78
N ILE A 796 -23.17 -44.89 -18.10
CA ILE A 796 -22.44 -43.61 -18.23
C ILE A 796 -21.74 -43.52 -19.59
N GLN A 797 -21.30 -44.65 -20.14
CA GLN A 797 -20.66 -44.74 -21.45
C GLN A 797 -21.64 -44.33 -22.57
N GLU A 798 -22.92 -44.70 -22.44
CA GLU A 798 -23.97 -44.32 -23.39
C GLU A 798 -24.27 -42.82 -23.40
N MET A 799 -23.97 -42.08 -22.32
CA MET A 799 -24.22 -40.64 -22.25
C MET A 799 -23.47 -39.86 -23.35
N VAL A 800 -22.30 -40.36 -23.78
CA VAL A 800 -21.53 -39.74 -24.88
C VAL A 800 -22.30 -39.82 -26.19
N ALA A 801 -22.88 -40.99 -26.48
CA ALA A 801 -23.71 -41.21 -27.67
C ALA A 801 -24.99 -40.38 -27.59
N GLU A 802 -25.61 -40.32 -26.41
CA GLU A 802 -26.84 -39.56 -26.17
C GLU A 802 -26.64 -38.05 -26.33
N CYS A 803 -25.51 -37.50 -25.84
CA CYS A 803 -25.13 -36.13 -26.13
C CYS A 803 -25.01 -35.88 -27.64
N GLY A 804 -24.47 -36.85 -28.39
CA GLY A 804 -24.38 -36.76 -29.85
C GLY A 804 -25.76 -36.73 -30.51
N ARG A 805 -26.63 -37.68 -30.15
CA ARG A 805 -28.02 -37.78 -30.65
C ARG A 805 -28.78 -36.47 -30.45
N LEU A 806 -28.71 -35.87 -29.26
CA LEU A 806 -29.39 -34.61 -28.95
C LEU A 806 -28.88 -33.43 -29.80
N LEU A 807 -27.57 -33.38 -30.08
CA LEU A 807 -27.00 -32.35 -30.95
C LEU A 807 -27.41 -32.53 -32.42
N GLU A 808 -27.55 -33.77 -32.87
CA GLU A 808 -28.02 -34.11 -34.21
C GLU A 808 -29.51 -33.81 -34.40
N GLU A 809 -30.35 -34.08 -33.40
CA GLU A 809 -31.78 -33.77 -33.42
C GLU A 809 -32.08 -32.27 -33.32
N HIS A 810 -31.20 -31.52 -32.67
CA HIS A 810 -31.35 -30.09 -32.46
C HIS A 810 -30.15 -29.30 -33.01
N PRO A 811 -29.95 -29.26 -34.34
CA PRO A 811 -28.78 -28.62 -34.95
C PRO A 811 -28.69 -27.12 -34.67
N THR A 812 -29.82 -26.46 -34.38
CA THR A 812 -29.87 -25.03 -34.03
C THR A 812 -29.30 -24.72 -32.64
N TRP A 813 -29.03 -25.73 -31.80
CA TRP A 813 -28.41 -25.52 -30.50
C TRP A 813 -26.91 -25.23 -30.61
N ALA A 814 -26.26 -25.78 -31.64
CA ALA A 814 -24.83 -25.60 -31.85
C ALA A 814 -24.52 -24.12 -32.19
N GLY A 815 -23.58 -23.53 -31.48
CA GLY A 815 -23.13 -22.17 -31.74
C GLY A 815 -24.11 -21.05 -31.37
N ASP A 816 -25.15 -21.30 -30.57
CA ASP A 816 -26.09 -20.25 -30.14
C ASP A 816 -25.40 -19.14 -29.33
N SER A 817 -25.28 -17.97 -29.96
CA SER A 817 -24.66 -16.76 -29.39
C SER A 817 -25.34 -16.21 -28.15
N LYS A 818 -26.63 -16.51 -27.92
CA LYS A 818 -27.35 -16.08 -26.72
C LYS A 818 -27.02 -16.91 -25.49
N ARG A 819 -26.43 -18.10 -25.68
CA ARG A 819 -25.94 -19.00 -24.60
C ARG A 819 -27.01 -19.31 -23.55
N GLN A 820 -28.26 -19.44 -23.99
CA GLN A 820 -29.41 -19.71 -23.11
C GLN A 820 -29.54 -21.18 -22.72
N ARG A 821 -28.58 -22.06 -23.09
CA ARG A 821 -28.65 -23.50 -22.84
C ARG A 821 -27.34 -24.04 -22.28
N LEU A 822 -27.41 -24.92 -21.29
CA LEU A 822 -26.26 -25.59 -20.68
C LEU A 822 -26.58 -27.07 -20.40
N PHE A 823 -25.64 -27.96 -20.74
CA PHE A 823 -25.76 -29.38 -20.42
C PHE A 823 -25.31 -29.64 -18.97
N LEU A 824 -26.19 -30.20 -18.14
CA LEU A 824 -25.91 -30.57 -16.75
C LEU A 824 -25.79 -32.09 -16.65
N ILE A 825 -24.57 -32.60 -16.52
CA ILE A 825 -24.28 -34.02 -16.78
C ILE A 825 -23.74 -34.70 -15.53
N GLU A 826 -24.28 -35.88 -15.21
CA GLU A 826 -23.70 -36.78 -14.21
C GLU A 826 -22.33 -37.29 -14.66
N ALA A 827 -21.31 -37.13 -13.80
CA ALA A 827 -19.99 -37.68 -14.00
C ALA A 827 -19.61 -38.58 -12.81
N PRO A 828 -19.24 -39.85 -13.02
CA PRO A 828 -18.91 -40.74 -11.91
C PRO A 828 -17.56 -40.37 -11.29
N GLU A 829 -17.49 -40.43 -9.95
CA GLU A 829 -16.21 -40.30 -9.23
C GLU A 829 -15.41 -41.63 -9.22
N ALA A 830 -16.11 -42.77 -9.31
CA ALA A 830 -15.52 -44.11 -9.27
C ALA A 830 -15.57 -44.81 -10.63
N GLY A 831 -14.59 -45.68 -10.90
CA GLY A 831 -14.51 -46.47 -12.13
C GLY A 831 -13.64 -45.87 -13.24
N PHE A 832 -13.26 -44.59 -13.13
CA PHE A 832 -12.34 -43.91 -14.05
C PHE A 832 -11.20 -43.25 -13.27
N SER A 833 -9.97 -43.34 -13.77
CA SER A 833 -8.83 -42.64 -13.15
C SER A 833 -8.94 -41.13 -13.41
N THR A 834 -8.42 -40.27 -12.52
CA THR A 834 -8.34 -38.82 -12.79
C THR A 834 -7.58 -38.49 -14.07
N ASP A 835 -6.62 -39.36 -14.41
CA ASP A 835 -5.77 -39.26 -15.60
C ASP A 835 -6.32 -40.12 -16.77
N ASP A 836 -7.53 -40.69 -16.61
CA ASP A 836 -8.23 -41.41 -17.66
C ASP A 836 -8.86 -40.42 -18.63
N GLU A 837 -8.08 -40.07 -19.64
CA GLU A 837 -8.46 -39.14 -20.70
C GLU A 837 -9.50 -39.72 -21.65
N GLY A 838 -9.68 -41.04 -21.69
CA GLY A 838 -10.75 -41.70 -22.41
C GLY A 838 -12.08 -41.70 -21.66
N SER A 839 -12.10 -41.18 -20.43
CA SER A 839 -13.31 -41.19 -19.61
C SER A 839 -14.46 -40.40 -20.25
N PRO A 840 -15.72 -40.81 -20.00
CA PRO A 840 -16.91 -40.10 -20.46
C PRO A 840 -16.90 -38.60 -20.12
N TYR A 841 -16.28 -38.22 -19.00
CA TYR A 841 -16.10 -36.81 -18.60
C TYR A 841 -15.44 -35.98 -19.71
N TYR A 842 -14.26 -36.39 -20.18
CA TYR A 842 -13.52 -35.62 -21.18
C TYR A 842 -14.15 -35.75 -22.56
N ALA A 843 -14.67 -36.92 -22.91
CA ALA A 843 -15.31 -37.16 -24.20
C ALA A 843 -16.56 -36.27 -24.41
N MET A 844 -17.45 -36.21 -23.42
CA MET A 844 -18.64 -35.34 -23.46
C MET A 844 -18.25 -33.87 -23.46
N LYS A 845 -17.31 -33.47 -22.59
CA LYS A 845 -16.86 -32.07 -22.48
C LYS A 845 -16.28 -31.58 -23.81
N ARG A 846 -15.41 -32.37 -24.45
CA ARG A 846 -14.84 -32.03 -25.77
C ARG A 846 -15.93 -31.80 -26.81
N ARG A 847 -16.83 -32.77 -26.97
CA ARG A 847 -17.89 -32.74 -28.00
C ARG A 847 -18.80 -31.52 -27.85
N LEU A 848 -19.22 -31.18 -26.63
CA LEU A 848 -20.09 -30.03 -26.37
C LEU A 848 -19.38 -28.70 -26.60
N LEU A 849 -18.12 -28.57 -26.20
CA LEU A 849 -17.33 -27.36 -26.40
C LEU A 849 -17.00 -27.10 -27.88
N GLU A 850 -16.76 -28.16 -28.67
CA GLU A 850 -16.58 -28.08 -30.13
C GLU A 850 -17.91 -27.68 -30.83
N ALA A 851 -19.06 -28.09 -30.29
CA ALA A 851 -20.38 -27.65 -30.74
C ALA A 851 -20.78 -26.24 -30.23
N GLY A 852 -19.96 -25.61 -29.37
CA GLY A 852 -20.22 -24.28 -28.83
C GLY A 852 -21.26 -24.22 -27.73
N ILE A 853 -21.46 -25.32 -27.01
CA ILE A 853 -22.44 -25.42 -25.92
C ILE A 853 -21.69 -25.56 -24.58
N PRO A 854 -21.98 -24.70 -23.59
CA PRO A 854 -21.39 -24.84 -22.27
C PRO A 854 -21.96 -26.06 -21.53
N CYS A 855 -21.15 -26.65 -20.65
CA CYS A 855 -21.56 -27.80 -19.86
C CYS A 855 -21.06 -27.72 -18.41
N GLN A 856 -21.82 -28.28 -17.48
CA GLN A 856 -21.46 -28.44 -16.09
C GLN A 856 -21.55 -29.92 -15.71
N MET A 857 -20.40 -30.50 -15.38
CA MET A 857 -20.32 -31.86 -14.87
C MET A 857 -20.61 -31.87 -13.36
N VAL A 858 -21.34 -32.87 -12.89
CA VAL A 858 -21.71 -33.04 -11.48
C VAL A 858 -21.27 -34.43 -11.02
N ASP A 859 -20.39 -34.47 -10.02
CA ASP A 859 -19.93 -35.75 -9.47
C ASP A 859 -21.06 -36.49 -8.72
N THR A 860 -21.00 -37.83 -8.72
CA THR A 860 -22.00 -38.67 -8.03
C THR A 860 -22.18 -38.31 -6.54
N PRO A 861 -21.13 -38.04 -5.74
CA PRO A 861 -21.31 -37.58 -4.36
C PRO A 861 -22.10 -36.27 -4.23
N THR A 862 -21.93 -35.32 -5.16
CA THR A 862 -22.67 -34.06 -5.19
C THR A 862 -24.13 -34.28 -5.56
N LEU A 863 -24.42 -35.21 -6.48
CA LEU A 863 -25.80 -35.62 -6.77
C LEU A 863 -26.48 -36.26 -5.57
N ILE A 864 -25.76 -37.08 -4.80
CA ILE A 864 -26.27 -37.71 -3.59
C ILE A 864 -26.48 -36.68 -2.47
N ASN A 865 -25.51 -35.78 -2.27
CA ASN A 865 -25.58 -34.73 -1.26
C ASN A 865 -24.96 -33.40 -1.75
N PRO A 866 -25.78 -32.44 -2.22
CA PRO A 866 -25.31 -31.16 -2.72
C PRO A 866 -25.09 -30.09 -1.63
N ASP A 867 -25.23 -30.42 -0.34
CA ASP A 867 -25.04 -29.45 0.73
C ASP A 867 -23.66 -28.78 0.64
N TRP A 868 -23.64 -27.45 0.78
CA TRP A 868 -22.46 -26.58 0.67
C TRP A 868 -21.81 -26.47 -0.73
N LYS A 869 -22.31 -27.21 -1.72
CA LYS A 869 -21.81 -27.20 -3.11
C LYS A 869 -22.74 -26.46 -4.08
N ASP A 870 -24.03 -26.39 -3.77
CA ASP A 870 -25.09 -25.77 -4.57
C ASP A 870 -24.81 -24.32 -5.01
N LEU A 871 -24.34 -23.45 -4.10
CA LEU A 871 -24.00 -22.06 -4.45
C LEU A 871 -22.87 -21.98 -5.49
N ASN A 872 -21.80 -22.77 -5.32
CA ASN A 872 -20.69 -22.79 -6.27
C ASN A 872 -21.11 -23.46 -7.60
N LEU A 873 -21.97 -24.47 -7.56
CA LEU A 873 -22.49 -25.11 -8.76
C LEU A 873 -23.34 -24.13 -9.59
N ALA A 874 -24.25 -23.39 -8.94
CA ALA A 874 -25.05 -22.36 -9.58
C ALA A 874 -24.21 -21.21 -10.12
N LEU A 875 -23.20 -20.76 -9.35
CA LEU A 875 -22.22 -19.77 -9.78
C LEU A 875 -21.51 -20.20 -11.07
N ASN A 876 -21.02 -21.44 -11.12
CA ASN A 876 -20.29 -21.96 -12.29
C ASN A 876 -21.20 -22.05 -13.52
N ILE A 877 -22.45 -22.50 -13.35
CA ILE A 877 -23.46 -22.51 -14.42
C ILE A 877 -23.69 -21.10 -14.95
N ALA A 878 -23.98 -20.14 -14.07
CA ALA A 878 -24.25 -18.75 -14.46
C ALA A 878 -23.04 -18.12 -15.17
N ALA A 879 -21.83 -18.30 -14.63
CA ALA A 879 -20.60 -17.77 -15.21
C ALA A 879 -20.32 -18.33 -16.61
N LYS A 880 -20.50 -19.64 -16.82
CA LYS A 880 -20.34 -20.29 -18.14
C LYS A 880 -21.32 -19.79 -19.19
N CYS A 881 -22.50 -19.36 -18.77
CA CYS A 881 -23.51 -18.76 -19.63
C CYS A 881 -23.34 -17.23 -19.78
N GLY A 882 -22.27 -16.63 -19.22
CA GLY A 882 -21.90 -15.23 -19.44
C GLY A 882 -22.30 -14.25 -18.35
N VAL A 883 -22.92 -14.72 -17.25
CA VAL A 883 -23.20 -13.85 -16.10
C VAL A 883 -21.88 -13.48 -15.42
N THR A 884 -21.63 -12.17 -15.26
CA THR A 884 -20.47 -11.66 -14.53
C THR A 884 -20.81 -11.57 -13.03
N PRO A 885 -20.23 -12.42 -12.16
CA PRO A 885 -20.66 -12.50 -10.76
C PRO A 885 -20.21 -11.30 -9.92
N TRP A 886 -18.96 -10.85 -10.09
CA TRP A 886 -18.39 -9.66 -9.42
C TRP A 886 -17.14 -9.18 -10.15
N VAL A 887 -16.79 -7.90 -9.94
CA VAL A 887 -15.59 -7.24 -10.51
C VAL A 887 -14.88 -6.41 -9.42
N LEU A 888 -13.74 -5.78 -9.72
CA LEU A 888 -13.15 -4.79 -8.82
C LEU A 888 -13.85 -3.43 -8.98
N PRO A 889 -14.02 -2.65 -7.89
CA PRO A 889 -14.62 -1.32 -7.97
C PRO A 889 -13.71 -0.29 -8.64
N ASP A 890 -12.40 -0.42 -8.43
CA ASP A 890 -11.37 0.47 -8.98
C ASP A 890 -10.48 -0.29 -9.97
N ALA A 891 -9.93 0.45 -10.94
CA ALA A 891 -8.94 -0.11 -11.86
C ALA A 891 -7.66 -0.50 -11.10
N ILE A 892 -7.13 -1.68 -11.41
CA ILE A 892 -5.86 -2.15 -10.87
C ILE A 892 -4.74 -1.19 -11.35
N PRO A 893 -3.88 -0.71 -10.44
CA PRO A 893 -2.86 0.29 -10.78
C PRO A 893 -1.87 -0.24 -11.82
N ASP A 894 -1.37 0.68 -12.66
CA ASP A 894 -0.26 0.42 -13.60
C ASP A 894 -0.54 -0.73 -14.60
N ALA A 895 -1.81 -0.93 -14.99
CA ALA A 895 -2.21 -1.97 -15.93
C ALA A 895 -3.51 -1.64 -16.69
N ASP A 896 -3.48 -1.70 -18.03
CA ASP A 896 -4.68 -1.63 -18.85
C ASP A 896 -5.29 -3.03 -19.06
N PHE A 897 -4.44 -4.03 -19.31
CA PHE A 897 -4.83 -5.43 -19.52
C PHE A 897 -3.82 -6.41 -18.94
N PHE A 898 -4.34 -7.56 -18.49
CA PHE A 898 -3.57 -8.72 -18.07
C PHE A 898 -3.77 -9.87 -19.06
N ILE A 899 -2.68 -10.53 -19.44
CA ILE A 899 -2.69 -11.68 -20.34
C ILE A 899 -2.05 -12.86 -19.63
N GLY A 900 -2.88 -13.84 -19.24
CA GLY A 900 -2.42 -15.12 -18.71
C GLY A 900 -2.04 -16.06 -19.85
N LEU A 901 -0.75 -16.40 -19.96
CA LEU A 901 -0.23 -17.32 -20.96
C LEU A 901 -0.17 -18.76 -20.42
N SER A 902 -0.48 -19.75 -21.26
CA SER A 902 -0.18 -21.16 -20.97
C SER A 902 0.06 -21.94 -22.26
N TYR A 903 0.69 -23.12 -22.11
CA TYR A 903 0.70 -24.12 -23.16
C TYR A 903 0.40 -25.49 -22.59
N THR A 904 -0.08 -26.38 -23.45
CA THR A 904 -0.21 -27.81 -23.19
C THR A 904 0.94 -28.57 -23.79
N GLN A 905 1.31 -29.70 -23.16
CA GLN A 905 2.31 -30.64 -23.67
C GLN A 905 1.71 -32.05 -23.61
N SER A 906 1.81 -32.79 -24.71
CA SER A 906 1.52 -34.23 -24.75
C SER A 906 2.83 -35.00 -24.88
N GLU A 907 3.18 -35.79 -23.86
CA GLU A 907 4.42 -36.59 -23.81
C GLU A 907 4.21 -38.06 -24.26
N ARG A 908 2.97 -38.48 -24.54
CA ARG A 908 2.65 -39.87 -24.96
C ARG A 908 2.43 -39.95 -26.46
N GLY A 909 3.49 -40.18 -27.22
CA GLY A 909 3.48 -40.43 -28.67
C GLY A 909 4.77 -39.97 -29.36
N PRO A 910 5.01 -40.35 -30.64
CA PRO A 910 6.16 -39.86 -31.39
C PRO A 910 5.99 -38.36 -31.70
N GLY A 911 6.74 -37.52 -30.98
CA GLY A 911 6.82 -36.06 -31.14
C GLY A 911 6.06 -35.28 -30.06
N GLU A 912 6.76 -34.41 -29.31
CA GLU A 912 6.14 -33.47 -28.38
C GLU A 912 5.28 -32.47 -29.14
N ARG A 913 3.97 -32.49 -28.90
CA ARG A 913 3.02 -31.53 -29.46
C ARG A 913 2.56 -30.54 -28.40
N LEU A 914 2.60 -29.26 -28.75
CA LEU A 914 2.22 -28.12 -27.92
C LEU A 914 1.03 -27.36 -28.51
N MET A 915 0.20 -26.77 -27.65
CA MET A 915 -0.81 -25.79 -28.04
C MET A 915 -0.79 -24.62 -27.05
N GLY A 916 -0.77 -23.38 -27.56
CA GLY A 916 -0.63 -22.16 -26.75
C GLY A 916 -1.94 -21.40 -26.58
N TYR A 917 -2.12 -20.76 -25.42
CA TYR A 917 -3.32 -20.03 -25.04
C TYR A 917 -3.01 -18.70 -24.38
N ALA A 918 -3.92 -17.74 -24.56
CA ALA A 918 -3.91 -16.43 -23.93
C ALA A 918 -5.30 -16.14 -23.36
N ASN A 919 -5.36 -15.81 -22.06
CA ASN A 919 -6.57 -15.38 -21.38
C ASN A 919 -6.44 -13.90 -21.04
N VAL A 920 -7.40 -13.10 -21.48
CA VAL A 920 -7.33 -11.64 -21.34
C VAL A 920 -8.30 -11.14 -20.27
N PHE A 921 -7.81 -10.25 -19.42
CA PHE A 921 -8.57 -9.58 -18.39
C PHE A 921 -8.31 -8.07 -18.49
N ASN A 922 -9.33 -7.25 -18.26
CA ASN A 922 -9.19 -5.80 -18.25
C ASN A 922 -8.63 -5.29 -16.89
N SER A 923 -8.49 -3.97 -16.76
CA SER A 923 -7.97 -3.33 -15.55
C SER A 923 -8.85 -3.49 -14.31
N TYR A 924 -10.14 -3.82 -14.44
CA TYR A 924 -11.03 -4.18 -13.32
C TYR A 924 -11.02 -5.68 -13.02
N GLY A 925 -10.18 -6.43 -13.75
CA GLY A 925 -10.01 -7.87 -13.66
C GLY A 925 -11.23 -8.67 -14.12
N LYS A 926 -12.13 -8.06 -14.90
CA LYS A 926 -13.16 -8.77 -15.65
C LYS A 926 -12.49 -9.57 -16.76
N TRP A 927 -12.86 -10.83 -16.91
CA TRP A 927 -12.41 -11.66 -18.01
C TRP A 927 -13.09 -11.23 -19.32
N GLU A 928 -12.29 -11.00 -20.35
CA GLU A 928 -12.73 -10.43 -21.63
C GLU A 928 -12.91 -11.51 -22.69
N PHE A 929 -11.83 -12.24 -22.99
CA PHE A 929 -11.88 -13.34 -23.96
C PHE A 929 -10.70 -14.30 -23.83
N TYR A 930 -10.86 -15.43 -24.51
CA TYR A 930 -9.87 -16.46 -24.75
C TYR A 930 -9.35 -16.40 -26.19
N SER A 931 -8.04 -16.61 -26.37
CA SER A 931 -7.40 -16.77 -27.68
C SER A 931 -6.46 -17.97 -27.67
N ALA A 932 -6.44 -18.73 -28.76
CA ALA A 932 -5.63 -19.95 -28.90
C ALA A 932 -5.01 -20.08 -30.28
N ASN A 933 -3.94 -20.85 -30.37
CA ASN A 933 -3.45 -21.34 -31.66
C ASN A 933 -4.39 -22.43 -32.19
N THR A 934 -4.62 -22.45 -33.50
CA THR A 934 -5.55 -23.39 -34.15
C THR A 934 -4.98 -24.80 -34.31
N GLU A 935 -3.65 -24.95 -34.29
CA GLU A 935 -2.96 -26.22 -34.56
C GLU A 935 -1.94 -26.53 -33.46
N ALA A 936 -1.75 -27.81 -33.18
CA ALA A 936 -0.69 -28.29 -32.32
C ALA A 936 0.66 -28.30 -33.07
N PHE A 937 1.73 -27.82 -32.42
CA PHE A 937 3.05 -27.61 -33.02
C PHE A 937 4.17 -28.28 -32.22
N GLY A 938 5.36 -28.44 -32.82
CA GLY A 938 6.53 -29.01 -32.14
C GLY A 938 7.12 -28.07 -31.08
N PHE A 939 7.82 -28.60 -30.07
CA PHE A 939 8.44 -27.79 -29.02
C PHE A 939 9.44 -26.75 -29.56
N ASP A 940 10.16 -27.10 -30.63
CA ASP A 940 11.10 -26.24 -31.36
C ASP A 940 10.42 -25.00 -31.97
N GLN A 941 9.13 -25.09 -32.29
CA GLN A 941 8.35 -24.00 -32.90
C GLN A 941 7.62 -23.12 -31.86
N ARG A 942 7.79 -23.39 -30.56
CA ARG A 942 7.04 -22.73 -29.47
C ARG A 942 7.13 -21.22 -29.50
N GLU A 943 8.33 -20.68 -29.64
CA GLU A 943 8.54 -19.22 -29.58
C GLU A 943 7.80 -18.50 -30.72
N GLN A 944 7.85 -19.06 -31.94
CA GLN A 944 7.20 -18.47 -33.10
C GLN A 944 5.67 -18.50 -32.97
N HIS A 945 5.12 -19.61 -32.47
CA HIS A 945 3.68 -19.76 -32.27
C HIS A 945 3.15 -18.91 -31.11
N MET A 946 3.93 -18.72 -30.04
CA MET A 946 3.55 -17.85 -28.93
C MET A 946 3.59 -16.36 -29.34
N ALA A 947 4.59 -15.96 -30.13
CA ALA A 947 4.66 -14.62 -30.72
C ALA A 947 3.45 -14.32 -31.61
N ARG A 948 3.06 -15.27 -32.48
CA ARG A 948 1.85 -15.16 -33.31
C ARG A 948 0.58 -15.01 -32.46
N LEU A 949 0.45 -15.82 -31.41
CA LEU A 949 -0.66 -15.75 -30.47
C LEU A 949 -0.74 -14.38 -29.77
N VAL A 950 0.38 -13.84 -29.29
CA VAL A 950 0.41 -12.52 -28.64
C VAL A 950 -0.01 -11.43 -29.62
N ALA A 951 0.53 -11.41 -30.84
CA ALA A 951 0.16 -10.43 -31.85
C ALA A 951 -1.34 -10.51 -32.21
N ALA A 952 -1.87 -11.71 -32.41
CA ALA A 952 -3.30 -11.92 -32.67
C ALA A 952 -4.18 -11.48 -31.49
N THR A 953 -3.78 -11.82 -30.27
CA THR A 953 -4.47 -11.43 -29.02
C THR A 953 -4.52 -9.90 -28.91
N MET A 954 -3.39 -9.23 -29.11
CA MET A 954 -3.30 -7.78 -29.00
C MET A 954 -4.14 -7.04 -30.04
N LYS A 955 -4.27 -7.58 -31.26
CA LYS A 955 -5.13 -6.99 -32.31
C LYS A 955 -6.62 -7.00 -31.94
N ARG A 956 -7.05 -7.90 -31.05
CA ARG A 956 -8.44 -7.98 -30.55
C ARG A 956 -8.72 -7.00 -29.41
N LEU A 957 -7.69 -6.40 -28.81
CA LEU A 957 -7.84 -5.50 -27.66
C LEU A 957 -8.09 -4.06 -28.10
N SER A 958 -8.98 -3.39 -27.36
CA SER A 958 -9.20 -1.95 -27.46
C SER A 958 -8.06 -1.21 -26.72
N LEU A 959 -6.93 -1.03 -27.41
CA LEU A 959 -5.70 -0.46 -26.83
C LEU A 959 -5.53 1.01 -27.18
N SER A 960 -5.09 1.81 -26.20
CA SER A 960 -4.54 3.16 -26.40
C SER A 960 -3.23 3.12 -27.20
N ASP A 961 -2.64 4.28 -27.48
CA ASP A 961 -1.34 4.37 -28.18
C ASP A 961 -0.17 3.89 -27.32
N SER A 962 -0.25 4.09 -26.01
CA SER A 962 0.78 3.72 -25.04
C SER A 962 0.22 2.83 -23.92
N PRO A 963 -0.26 1.62 -24.24
CA PRO A 963 -0.89 0.76 -23.25
C PRO A 963 0.14 0.12 -22.33
N HIS A 964 -0.26 -0.22 -21.11
CA HIS A 964 0.49 -1.05 -20.18
C HIS A 964 -0.11 -2.45 -20.09
N ILE A 965 0.62 -3.44 -20.59
CA ILE A 965 0.17 -4.84 -20.65
C ILE A 965 1.06 -5.73 -19.80
N HIS A 966 0.43 -6.58 -18.97
CA HIS A 966 1.12 -7.54 -18.13
C HIS A 966 0.91 -8.97 -18.64
N PHE A 967 1.99 -9.64 -19.02
CA PHE A 967 2.01 -11.05 -19.38
C PHE A 967 2.32 -11.89 -18.15
N HIS A 968 1.34 -12.64 -17.66
CA HIS A 968 1.48 -13.53 -16.51
C HIS A 968 1.74 -14.96 -16.97
N TYR A 969 2.74 -15.59 -16.36
CA TYR A 969 3.13 -16.94 -16.72
C TYR A 969 3.67 -17.74 -15.53
N THR A 970 3.41 -19.05 -15.51
CA THR A 970 3.81 -19.94 -14.40
C THR A 970 5.25 -20.44 -14.53
N LYS A 971 5.80 -20.44 -15.76
CA LYS A 971 7.21 -20.77 -16.01
C LYS A 971 8.02 -19.49 -16.24
N LYS A 972 9.33 -19.58 -15.99
CA LYS A 972 10.25 -18.47 -16.24
C LYS A 972 10.39 -18.25 -17.75
N PHE A 973 10.20 -17.02 -18.21
CA PHE A 973 10.47 -16.63 -19.60
C PHE A 973 11.97 -16.78 -19.91
N SER A 974 12.30 -17.50 -20.99
CA SER A 974 13.66 -17.46 -21.52
C SER A 974 13.96 -16.08 -22.11
N ARG A 975 15.25 -15.75 -22.28
CA ARG A 975 15.65 -14.48 -22.89
C ARG A 975 15.11 -14.36 -24.33
N SER A 976 15.26 -15.43 -25.12
CA SER A 976 14.76 -15.50 -26.51
C SER A 976 13.24 -15.37 -26.59
N GLU A 977 12.51 -16.10 -25.75
CA GLU A 977 11.05 -16.06 -25.68
C GLU A 977 10.54 -14.66 -25.32
N ARG A 978 11.11 -14.02 -24.28
CA ARG A 978 10.73 -12.65 -23.92
C ARG A 978 10.94 -11.67 -25.08
N PHE A 979 12.07 -11.77 -25.79
CA PHE A 979 12.32 -10.91 -26.95
C PHE A 979 11.35 -11.18 -28.11
N ALA A 980 11.00 -12.44 -28.36
CA ALA A 980 10.02 -12.79 -29.39
C ALA A 980 8.63 -12.20 -29.08
N LEU A 981 8.18 -12.34 -27.83
CA LEU A 981 6.89 -11.79 -27.37
C LEU A 981 6.86 -10.27 -27.37
N LEU A 982 7.94 -9.62 -26.89
CA LEU A 982 8.06 -8.16 -26.92
C LEU A 982 7.99 -7.61 -28.35
N ARG A 983 8.69 -8.24 -29.29
CA ARG A 983 8.68 -7.85 -30.71
C ARG A 983 7.29 -8.00 -31.32
N ALA A 984 6.60 -9.10 -31.02
CA ALA A 984 5.24 -9.34 -31.46
C ALA A 984 4.27 -8.29 -30.91
N ALA A 985 4.39 -7.97 -29.62
CA ALA A 985 3.57 -6.97 -28.97
C ALA A 985 3.79 -5.56 -29.56
N ARG A 986 5.06 -5.15 -29.71
CA ARG A 986 5.44 -3.87 -30.33
C ARG A 986 5.03 -3.75 -31.80
N SER A 987 4.95 -4.86 -32.53
CA SER A 987 4.43 -4.84 -33.91
C SER A 987 2.95 -4.40 -34.00
N VAL A 988 2.20 -4.51 -32.88
CA VAL A 988 0.80 -4.07 -32.78
C VAL A 988 0.70 -2.71 -32.09
N ARG A 989 1.51 -2.47 -31.05
CA ARG A 989 1.58 -1.19 -30.31
C ARG A 989 3.03 -0.80 -30.01
N PRO A 990 3.69 -0.01 -30.88
CA PRO A 990 5.10 0.34 -30.73
C PRO A 990 5.43 1.08 -29.42
N ASN A 991 4.51 1.92 -28.95
CA ASN A 991 4.70 2.80 -27.78
C ASN A 991 4.18 2.21 -26.46
N GLY A 992 3.86 0.91 -26.43
CA GLY A 992 3.38 0.24 -25.22
C GLY A 992 4.48 -0.10 -24.21
N THR A 993 4.09 -0.20 -22.95
CA THR A 993 4.89 -0.74 -21.85
C THR A 993 4.49 -2.19 -21.60
N TYR A 994 5.46 -3.09 -21.53
CA TYR A 994 5.20 -4.53 -21.42
C TYR A 994 5.89 -5.15 -20.22
N SER A 995 5.10 -5.63 -19.27
CA SER A 995 5.59 -6.34 -18.08
C SER A 995 5.50 -7.85 -18.30
N PHE A 996 6.62 -8.55 -18.11
CA PHE A 996 6.68 -10.02 -18.10
C PHE A 996 6.78 -10.50 -16.67
N VAL A 997 5.71 -11.10 -16.17
CA VAL A 997 5.55 -11.51 -14.78
C VAL A 997 5.58 -13.04 -14.68
N TRP A 998 6.58 -13.55 -13.99
CA TRP A 998 6.72 -14.96 -13.67
C TRP A 998 6.19 -15.22 -12.24
N ILE A 999 5.13 -16.01 -12.14
CA ILE A 999 4.48 -16.39 -10.88
C ILE A 999 4.83 -17.86 -10.60
N ASN A 1000 5.69 -18.09 -9.62
CA ASN A 1000 6.20 -19.39 -9.25
C ASN A 1000 5.62 -19.89 -7.93
N LEU A 1001 5.24 -21.18 -7.91
CA LEU A 1001 4.82 -21.92 -6.73
C LEU A 1001 5.81 -23.02 -6.32
N ASP A 1002 6.81 -23.34 -7.17
CA ASP A 1002 7.81 -24.37 -6.86
C ASP A 1002 9.09 -23.76 -6.29
N HIS A 1003 9.01 -23.19 -5.08
CA HIS A 1003 10.15 -22.51 -4.43
C HIS A 1003 10.46 -22.98 -3.00
N GLY A 1004 9.49 -23.51 -2.25
CA GLY A 1004 9.67 -24.07 -0.90
C GLY A 1004 9.86 -23.05 0.23
N LEU A 1005 9.85 -21.75 -0.08
CA LEU A 1005 9.95 -20.67 0.90
C LEU A 1005 8.60 -20.43 1.59
N ARG A 1006 8.60 -20.37 2.91
CA ARG A 1006 7.43 -20.10 3.75
C ARG A 1006 7.73 -19.00 4.76
N PHE A 1007 6.71 -18.22 5.08
CA PHE A 1007 6.78 -17.20 6.11
C PHE A 1007 5.79 -17.50 7.22
N TYR A 1008 6.28 -17.34 8.43
CA TYR A 1008 5.59 -17.64 9.67
C TYR A 1008 5.43 -16.39 10.51
N ASP A 1009 4.52 -16.47 11.47
CA ASP A 1009 4.22 -15.40 12.41
C ASP A 1009 4.10 -15.98 13.83
N ARG A 1010 4.92 -15.48 14.76
CA ARG A 1010 4.94 -15.94 16.15
C ARG A 1010 3.78 -15.43 16.97
N ARG A 1011 3.13 -14.32 16.55
CA ARG A 1011 2.07 -13.64 17.30
C ARG A 1011 0.94 -14.61 17.69
N PRO A 1012 0.54 -14.71 18.97
CA PRO A 1012 -0.47 -15.67 19.43
C PRO A 1012 -1.84 -15.55 18.76
N GLU A 1013 -2.21 -14.35 18.30
CA GLU A 1013 -3.48 -14.05 17.65
C GLU A 1013 -3.61 -14.59 16.21
N THR A 1014 -2.52 -15.09 15.62
CA THR A 1014 -2.49 -15.65 14.26
C THR A 1014 -2.56 -17.17 14.24
N ASP A 1015 -2.74 -17.78 13.06
CA ASP A 1015 -2.64 -19.24 12.87
C ASP A 1015 -1.19 -19.73 12.65
N GLY A 1016 -0.21 -18.84 12.88
CA GLY A 1016 1.20 -19.10 12.65
C GLY A 1016 1.68 -18.81 11.23
N SER A 1017 0.79 -18.51 10.29
CA SER A 1017 1.15 -18.03 8.95
C SER A 1017 1.14 -16.51 8.89
N ILE A 1018 1.98 -15.94 8.01
CA ILE A 1018 1.92 -14.51 7.74
C ILE A 1018 0.56 -14.12 7.16
N ALA A 1019 0.04 -12.96 7.53
CA ALA A 1019 -1.28 -12.51 7.09
C ALA A 1019 -1.41 -12.44 5.56
N ARG A 1020 -2.62 -12.76 5.07
CA ARG A 1020 -3.00 -12.48 3.67
C ARG A 1020 -2.86 -10.99 3.39
N GLY A 1021 -2.35 -10.66 2.21
CA GLY A 1021 -2.03 -9.29 1.81
C GLY A 1021 -0.67 -8.79 2.27
N SER A 1022 0.08 -9.58 3.06
CA SER A 1022 1.50 -9.30 3.29
C SER A 1022 2.32 -9.67 2.06
N TYR A 1023 3.29 -8.82 1.70
CA TYR A 1023 4.30 -9.14 0.69
C TYR A 1023 5.71 -8.86 1.21
N VAL A 1024 6.66 -9.66 0.76
CA VAL A 1024 8.07 -9.59 1.16
C VAL A 1024 8.92 -9.29 -0.07
N VAL A 1025 9.77 -8.28 -0.01
CA VAL A 1025 10.70 -7.94 -1.11
C VAL A 1025 11.94 -8.82 -1.00
N GLY A 1026 12.10 -9.74 -1.95
CA GLY A 1026 13.25 -10.64 -2.02
C GLY A 1026 14.43 -10.07 -2.81
N ALA A 1027 14.13 -9.32 -3.88
CA ALA A 1027 15.12 -8.68 -4.75
C ALA A 1027 14.49 -7.47 -5.47
N PRO A 1028 15.26 -6.63 -6.19
CA PRO A 1028 14.74 -5.43 -6.87
C PRO A 1028 13.59 -5.67 -7.85
N ASN A 1029 13.44 -6.89 -8.35
CA ASN A 1029 12.41 -7.31 -9.31
C ASN A 1029 11.61 -8.53 -8.80
N GLN A 1030 11.69 -8.83 -7.50
CA GLN A 1030 11.09 -10.03 -6.91
C GLN A 1030 10.37 -9.72 -5.61
N ILE A 1031 9.14 -10.20 -5.51
CA ILE A 1031 8.35 -10.20 -4.28
C ILE A 1031 7.84 -11.61 -3.99
N TYR A 1032 7.53 -11.85 -2.72
CA TYR A 1032 6.74 -12.98 -2.28
C TYR A 1032 5.42 -12.47 -1.72
N VAL A 1033 4.27 -12.98 -2.16
CA VAL A 1033 2.95 -12.48 -1.75
C VAL A 1033 2.17 -13.55 -1.00
N SER A 1034 1.69 -13.23 0.20
CA SER A 1034 0.79 -14.10 0.96
C SER A 1034 -0.65 -13.93 0.49
N THR A 1035 -1.17 -14.94 -0.20
CA THR A 1035 -2.53 -14.97 -0.74
C THR A 1035 -3.47 -15.89 0.05
N THR A 1036 -2.96 -16.83 0.84
CA THR A 1036 -3.79 -17.78 1.63
C THR A 1036 -3.42 -17.83 3.10
N GLY A 1037 -2.65 -16.84 3.54
CA GLY A 1037 -2.24 -16.63 4.92
C GLY A 1037 -3.39 -16.31 5.88
N PHE A 1038 -3.02 -16.06 7.13
CA PHE A 1038 -3.93 -15.65 8.19
C PHE A 1038 -4.84 -14.50 7.74
N ASN A 1039 -6.14 -14.64 7.97
CA ASN A 1039 -7.15 -13.66 7.59
C ASN A 1039 -8.39 -13.78 8.49
N PRO A 1040 -9.20 -12.71 8.63
CA PRO A 1040 -10.34 -12.69 9.53
C PRO A 1040 -11.58 -13.45 8.99
N TYR A 1041 -11.64 -13.74 7.69
CA TYR A 1041 -12.83 -14.32 7.05
C TYR A 1041 -12.87 -15.84 7.18
N ARG A 1042 -11.70 -16.49 7.21
CA ARG A 1042 -11.59 -17.94 7.22
C ARG A 1042 -10.25 -18.41 7.79
N LYS A 1043 -10.31 -19.42 8.67
CA LYS A 1043 -9.11 -20.15 9.13
C LYS A 1043 -8.43 -20.84 7.94
N SER A 1044 -7.14 -20.59 7.77
CA SER A 1044 -6.35 -21.32 6.79
C SER A 1044 -6.19 -22.79 7.22
N LEU A 1045 -6.11 -23.70 6.26
CA LEU A 1045 -5.84 -25.12 6.50
C LEU A 1045 -4.49 -25.46 5.89
N GLY A 1046 -3.68 -26.23 6.63
CA GLY A 1046 -2.32 -26.49 6.22
C GLY A 1046 -1.44 -25.26 6.36
N THR A 1047 -0.23 -25.32 5.83
CA THR A 1047 0.68 -24.17 5.83
C THR A 1047 0.59 -23.47 4.48
N PRO A 1048 0.18 -22.19 4.43
CA PRO A 1048 0.18 -21.39 3.21
C PRO A 1048 1.56 -21.32 2.56
N LEU A 1049 1.59 -21.49 1.24
CA LEU A 1049 2.78 -21.18 0.44
C LEU A 1049 2.53 -19.81 -0.19
N VAL A 1050 3.48 -18.90 0.00
CA VAL A 1050 3.43 -17.59 -0.66
C VAL A 1050 3.67 -17.73 -2.15
N LEU A 1051 3.24 -16.75 -2.96
CA LEU A 1051 3.57 -16.70 -4.39
C LEU A 1051 4.91 -16.01 -4.59
N GLU A 1052 5.89 -16.67 -5.21
CA GLU A 1052 7.11 -16.01 -5.69
C GLU A 1052 6.81 -15.33 -7.02
N VAL A 1053 6.88 -14.00 -7.05
CA VAL A 1053 6.56 -13.19 -8.24
C VAL A 1053 7.79 -12.43 -8.68
N ASN A 1054 8.19 -12.62 -9.93
CA ASN A 1054 9.31 -11.91 -10.54
C ASN A 1054 8.79 -11.11 -11.74
N VAL A 1055 9.23 -9.87 -11.88
CA VAL A 1055 8.76 -8.98 -12.95
C VAL A 1055 9.92 -8.41 -13.76
N ARG A 1056 9.71 -8.26 -15.06
CA ARG A 1056 10.56 -7.47 -15.94
C ARG A 1056 9.70 -6.58 -16.81
N THR A 1057 9.80 -5.28 -16.62
CA THR A 1057 9.07 -4.28 -17.39
C THR A 1057 9.95 -3.72 -18.50
N GLU A 1058 9.48 -3.79 -19.73
CA GLU A 1058 10.14 -3.24 -20.91
C GLU A 1058 9.39 -1.96 -21.32
N PRO A 1059 9.98 -0.77 -21.15
CA PRO A 1059 9.34 0.50 -21.49
C PRO A 1059 9.26 0.70 -23.02
N PRO A 1060 8.62 1.80 -23.49
CA PRO A 1060 8.64 2.18 -24.89
C PRO A 1060 10.08 2.38 -25.40
N GLU A 1061 10.30 2.17 -26.71
CA GLU A 1061 11.65 2.30 -27.29
C GLU A 1061 12.22 3.71 -27.07
N GLY A 1062 13.51 3.76 -26.72
CA GLY A 1062 14.22 5.01 -26.41
C GLY A 1062 13.99 5.57 -25.00
N LYS A 1063 13.07 5.00 -24.20
CA LYS A 1063 12.91 5.41 -22.79
C LYS A 1063 13.85 4.63 -21.86
N PRO A 1064 14.38 5.27 -20.79
CA PRO A 1064 15.24 4.60 -19.84
C PRO A 1064 14.47 3.53 -19.06
N PHE A 1065 15.18 2.45 -18.69
CA PHE A 1065 14.63 1.42 -17.83
C PHE A 1065 14.36 1.99 -16.43
N SER A 1066 13.12 1.96 -15.98
CA SER A 1066 12.73 2.22 -14.60
C SER A 1066 12.57 0.91 -13.84
N ARG A 1067 12.89 0.92 -12.54
CA ARG A 1067 12.55 -0.22 -11.68
C ARG A 1067 11.03 -0.37 -11.58
N PRO A 1068 10.51 -1.60 -11.56
CA PRO A 1068 9.08 -1.84 -11.41
C PRO A 1068 8.60 -1.41 -10.01
N ASP A 1069 7.38 -0.88 -9.92
CA ASP A 1069 6.74 -0.64 -8.64
C ASP A 1069 6.28 -1.98 -8.03
N LEU A 1070 7.08 -2.48 -7.09
CA LEU A 1070 6.81 -3.76 -6.43
C LEU A 1070 5.54 -3.73 -5.56
N ARG A 1071 5.13 -2.56 -5.07
CA ARG A 1071 3.86 -2.42 -4.32
C ARG A 1071 2.68 -2.51 -5.28
N ALA A 1072 2.75 -1.82 -6.43
CA ALA A 1072 1.72 -1.92 -7.47
C ALA A 1072 1.57 -3.38 -7.95
N LEU A 1073 2.69 -4.07 -8.19
CA LEU A 1073 2.69 -5.50 -8.54
C LEU A 1073 2.04 -6.37 -7.44
N ALA A 1074 2.35 -6.12 -6.17
CA ALA A 1074 1.72 -6.86 -5.07
C ALA A 1074 0.20 -6.63 -5.01
N VAL A 1075 -0.26 -5.39 -5.23
CA VAL A 1075 -1.69 -5.04 -5.33
C VAL A 1075 -2.35 -5.73 -6.51
N GLN A 1076 -1.70 -5.76 -7.68
CA GLN A 1076 -2.18 -6.46 -8.89
C GLN A 1076 -2.42 -7.95 -8.59
N ILE A 1077 -1.41 -8.64 -8.07
CA ILE A 1077 -1.48 -10.08 -7.78
C ILE A 1077 -2.56 -10.37 -6.73
N LEU A 1078 -2.60 -9.62 -5.63
CA LEU A 1078 -3.59 -9.82 -4.58
C LEU A 1078 -5.02 -9.59 -5.08
N SER A 1079 -5.25 -8.53 -5.87
CA SER A 1079 -6.57 -8.21 -6.43
C SER A 1079 -7.05 -9.28 -7.42
N LEU A 1080 -6.16 -9.78 -8.28
CA LEU A 1080 -6.48 -10.87 -9.21
C LEU A 1080 -6.82 -12.20 -8.52
N THR A 1081 -6.43 -12.39 -7.24
CA THR A 1081 -6.88 -13.57 -6.48
C THR A 1081 -8.35 -13.47 -6.03
N LYS A 1082 -8.95 -12.27 -5.98
CA LYS A 1082 -10.36 -12.08 -5.59
C LYS A 1082 -11.36 -12.38 -6.70
N LEU A 1083 -10.89 -12.52 -7.93
CA LEU A 1083 -11.75 -12.56 -9.11
C LEU A 1083 -12.01 -13.98 -9.60
N ASN A 1084 -11.78 -14.99 -8.75
CA ASN A 1084 -12.03 -16.39 -9.07
C ASN A 1084 -13.53 -16.71 -9.09
N TRP A 1085 -14.19 -16.52 -10.23
CA TRP A 1085 -15.60 -16.86 -10.47
C TRP A 1085 -15.93 -18.36 -10.42
N GLY A 1086 -14.95 -19.25 -10.20
CA GLY A 1086 -15.20 -20.68 -10.01
C GLY A 1086 -15.50 -21.11 -8.57
N SER A 1087 -15.47 -20.17 -7.62
CA SER A 1087 -15.75 -20.45 -6.21
C SER A 1087 -16.08 -19.17 -5.44
N THR A 1088 -17.06 -19.25 -4.53
CA THR A 1088 -17.35 -18.19 -3.54
C THR A 1088 -16.37 -18.18 -2.37
N ASP A 1089 -15.35 -19.01 -2.40
CA ASP A 1089 -14.28 -19.02 -1.39
C ASP A 1089 -13.44 -17.75 -1.52
N SER A 1090 -13.41 -16.95 -0.44
CA SER A 1090 -12.68 -15.68 -0.38
C SER A 1090 -11.15 -15.85 -0.48
N LEU A 1091 -10.63 -17.08 -0.35
CA LEU A 1091 -9.22 -17.41 -0.50
C LEU A 1091 -8.95 -18.10 -1.84
N CYS A 1092 -8.10 -17.49 -2.65
CA CYS A 1092 -7.54 -18.10 -3.84
C CYS A 1092 -6.01 -17.98 -3.79
N ALA A 1093 -5.32 -19.11 -3.97
CA ALA A 1093 -3.86 -19.16 -3.91
C ALA A 1093 -3.21 -18.40 -5.07
N GLU A 1094 -3.66 -18.68 -6.29
CA GLU A 1094 -3.12 -18.08 -7.51
C GLU A 1094 -4.03 -16.97 -8.05
N PRO A 1095 -3.48 -15.95 -8.72
CA PRO A 1095 -4.29 -15.00 -9.47
C PRO A 1095 -5.00 -15.68 -10.62
N ILE A 1096 -6.19 -15.21 -10.97
CA ILE A 1096 -7.01 -15.82 -12.04
C ILE A 1096 -6.29 -15.95 -13.37
N THR A 1097 -5.34 -15.06 -13.66
CA THR A 1097 -4.53 -15.10 -14.88
C THR A 1097 -3.77 -16.41 -15.05
N THR A 1098 -3.17 -16.97 -13.99
CA THR A 1098 -2.45 -18.25 -14.07
C THR A 1098 -3.35 -19.43 -13.73
N LYS A 1099 -4.28 -19.26 -12.79
CA LYS A 1099 -5.24 -20.30 -12.40
C LYS A 1099 -6.10 -20.75 -13.58
N TYR A 1100 -6.68 -19.80 -14.32
CA TYR A 1100 -7.52 -20.12 -15.48
C TYR A 1100 -6.71 -20.65 -16.64
N ALA A 1101 -5.52 -20.09 -16.87
CA ALA A 1101 -4.60 -20.60 -17.88
C ALA A 1101 -4.18 -22.06 -17.59
N GLY A 1102 -4.00 -22.43 -16.33
CA GLY A 1102 -3.73 -23.80 -15.88
C GLY A 1102 -4.93 -24.74 -16.07
N ALA A 1103 -6.15 -24.30 -15.72
CA ALA A 1103 -7.38 -25.09 -15.92
C ALA A 1103 -7.63 -25.39 -17.41
N ILE A 1104 -7.43 -24.40 -18.28
CA ILE A 1104 -7.52 -24.58 -19.73
C ILE A 1104 -6.46 -25.55 -20.21
N ALA A 1105 -5.21 -25.37 -19.79
CA ALA A 1105 -4.13 -26.25 -20.20
C ALA A 1105 -4.42 -27.70 -19.77
N TYR A 1106 -4.90 -27.92 -18.55
CA TYR A 1106 -5.29 -29.25 -18.08
C TYR A 1106 -6.34 -29.91 -19.00
N LEU A 1107 -7.44 -29.22 -19.28
CA LEU A 1107 -8.54 -29.78 -20.10
C LEU A 1107 -8.10 -30.04 -21.55
N THR A 1108 -7.42 -29.08 -22.15
CA THR A 1108 -6.98 -29.18 -23.55
C THR A 1108 -5.88 -30.23 -23.74
N ALA A 1109 -5.04 -30.46 -22.74
CA ALA A 1109 -4.05 -31.54 -22.78
C ALA A 1109 -4.76 -32.91 -22.82
N ALA A 1110 -5.83 -33.09 -22.06
CA ALA A 1110 -6.65 -34.30 -22.12
C ALA A 1110 -7.31 -34.47 -23.50
N PHE A 1111 -7.85 -33.39 -24.08
CA PHE A 1111 -8.47 -33.45 -25.41
C PHE A 1111 -7.48 -33.80 -26.53
N LEU A 1112 -6.26 -33.25 -26.50
CA LEU A 1112 -5.22 -33.57 -27.48
C LEU A 1112 -4.80 -35.05 -27.43
N ARG A 1113 -4.80 -35.65 -26.24
CA ARG A 1113 -4.42 -37.07 -26.06
C ARG A 1113 -5.49 -38.06 -26.52
N GLN A 1114 -6.75 -37.64 -26.60
CA GLN A 1114 -7.82 -38.43 -27.24
C GLN A 1114 -7.69 -38.53 -28.77
N GLY A 1115 -6.81 -37.75 -29.40
CA GLY A 1115 -6.57 -37.74 -30.85
C GLY A 1115 -7.27 -36.58 -31.58
N GLY A 1116 -6.68 -36.15 -32.71
CA GLY A 1116 -7.16 -35.01 -33.50
C GLY A 1116 -6.80 -33.63 -32.92
N GLN A 1117 -7.17 -32.56 -33.63
CA GLN A 1117 -7.07 -31.19 -33.13
C GLN A 1117 -8.32 -30.85 -32.31
N PHE A 1118 -8.15 -30.20 -31.16
CA PHE A 1118 -9.26 -29.61 -30.42
C PHE A 1118 -9.46 -28.16 -30.87
N ARG A 1119 -10.70 -27.80 -31.23
CA ARG A 1119 -11.06 -26.42 -31.60
C ARG A 1119 -12.26 -25.97 -30.79
N LEU A 1120 -12.02 -25.04 -29.86
CA LEU A 1120 -13.10 -24.37 -29.16
C LEU A 1120 -13.97 -23.61 -30.17
N HIS A 1121 -15.29 -23.74 -30.07
CA HIS A 1121 -16.19 -22.97 -30.90
C HIS A 1121 -16.09 -21.46 -30.58
N PRO A 1122 -16.06 -20.55 -31.58
CA PRO A 1122 -15.86 -19.12 -31.36
C PRO A 1122 -16.85 -18.48 -30.37
N VAL A 1123 -18.08 -19.00 -30.30
CA VAL A 1123 -19.11 -18.51 -29.38
C VAL A 1123 -18.72 -18.61 -27.91
N LEU A 1124 -17.84 -19.56 -27.55
CA LEU A 1124 -17.38 -19.77 -26.17
C LEU A 1124 -16.10 -18.98 -25.86
N GLU A 1125 -15.49 -18.29 -26.82
CA GLU A 1125 -14.30 -17.46 -26.57
C GLU A 1125 -14.57 -16.30 -25.61
N GLN A 1126 -15.84 -15.94 -25.40
CA GLN A 1126 -16.28 -14.87 -24.49
C GLN A 1126 -17.10 -15.41 -23.31
N THR A 1127 -17.00 -16.70 -22.96
CA THR A 1127 -17.39 -17.17 -21.62
C THR A 1127 -16.32 -18.07 -20.99
N PRO A 1128 -16.22 -18.12 -19.64
CA PRO A 1128 -15.24 -18.95 -18.94
C PRO A 1128 -15.66 -20.43 -18.90
N TRP A 1129 -15.76 -21.06 -20.06
CA TRP A 1129 -16.25 -22.45 -20.28
C TRP A 1129 -15.46 -23.53 -19.52
N PHE A 1130 -14.23 -23.25 -19.13
CA PHE A 1130 -13.29 -24.17 -18.50
C PHE A 1130 -13.48 -24.31 -16.98
N ILE A 1131 -14.22 -23.39 -16.34
CA ILE A 1131 -14.65 -23.49 -14.94
C ILE A 1131 -15.37 -24.84 -14.72
#